data_AF-A0A8X8BLX9-F1
#
_entry.id   AF-A0A8X8BLX9-F1
#
_cell.length_a   1.000
_cell.length_b   1.000
_cell.length_c   1.000
_cell.angle_alpha   90.00
_cell.angle_beta   90.00
_cell.angle_gamma   90.00
#
_symmetry.space_group_name_H-M   'P 1'
#
loop_
_entity.id
_entity.type
_entity.pdbx_description
1 polymer ?
#
loop_
_entity_poly.entity_id
_entity_poly.type
_entity_poly.pdbx_seq_one_letter_code
_entity_poly.pdbx_strand_id
1 'polypeptide(L)'
;MSRAVLQPSQQKLAEKLTILNDRGIGMLTRIYNIKKACGDPKAKPSYLIDKNLESAVKFIVRKFPAVETRNNNQQLAQLQKEKSEILKNLALYYFTFVDVMEFKDHVCELLNTIDACQVFFDITVNFDLTKNYLDLIVTYTTLMIMLSRIEERKAIIGLYNYAHEMTHQSSDREYPRLGQMIVDYENPLKKMMEEFVPHSKSLSDALISLQMVYPRRNLSADQWRNAQLLSLVSAPSTMLNPAQSDTMPCEYLSLDVMEKWIIFGFTLCHGVLNTDAAALNLWKLALQSSSCLCLYRDEVFHIHKSIEDLFVNIRGHNKRINDIRECKEAALSHGGSMHRERRKFLRSALKELATVLADQPGLLGPKALFVFMALSFARDEIIWLLRHADNIQKKSADDFIDKHIAELIFYMEELRAHVRKYGPVMQRYYVQYLSGFDAVVLNELVQNLSVCPEDESIIMSSFVNTMTSLSVKQGSRILIFPLKRHYDSVSQPFWCHDPLFPILDKLHTALSELCFSINYVPNMIVWEHTFTPREYLTSHLEIRFTKSIVGMTMYNQTTQEIAKPSELQTSVRAYMTVLQSIENYVQIDITRVFNNVLLQQTQHLDSHGEPTITSLYTNWYLETLLRQVSNGHIAYFPAMKAFVNLPTENELTFNAEEYSDISEMRALSELLGPYGMKFLSESLMWHISSQVAELKKLVVDNVEVLTQMRTSFDKPDQMAALFKKLTCGYSVDSVLKRMTIIGVILSFRSLAQEALRDVLSCHIPFLVSSIEDFKDHIPRETDMKVAMNVYELSSAAGLPCEIDPALVVALSSQKSETISPEEEYKIACLLMVFVAVSLPTLASNVMSQYSPAIEGHCNNIHCLAKAINQIAAALFTIHKGSIEDRLKEFLALASSSLLKIGQETDKTTTRNRESVYLLLDMQSPAVKGARDVDGLASHCWSWEAIMVDGKPDEVPKDNGRSFHSFGVRTEKHRPVLARLARGWMISRQAEAEQRLLEGTYGVTKHRRYRGAEPFRRTLVKMRVWNSSRNLVERMKQGNTRNEVRNREHHGGEMNE
;
A
#
# COMPACT_ATOMS: atom_id res chain seq x y z
N MET A 1 47.54 -14.29 61.04
CA MET A 1 46.52 -13.27 60.67
C MET A 1 45.30 -13.52 61.53
N SER A 2 44.69 -12.48 62.09
CA SER A 2 43.43 -12.58 62.83
C SER A 2 42.29 -12.92 61.86
N ARG A 3 41.39 -13.84 62.26
CA ARG A 3 40.09 -13.95 61.59
C ARG A 3 39.31 -12.66 61.86
N ALA A 4 39.02 -11.89 60.82
CA ALA A 4 38.01 -10.84 60.92
C ALA A 4 36.66 -11.50 61.25
N VAL A 5 35.92 -10.94 62.21
CA VAL A 5 34.56 -11.40 62.50
C VAL A 5 33.68 -10.97 61.33
N LEU A 6 33.09 -11.93 60.62
CA LEU A 6 32.28 -11.67 59.44
C LEU A 6 30.96 -11.03 59.87
N GLN A 7 30.83 -9.71 59.69
CA GLN A 7 29.62 -8.96 60.03
C GLN A 7 28.56 -9.18 58.95
N PRO A 8 27.41 -9.83 59.23
CA PRO A 8 26.46 -10.22 58.18
C PRO A 8 25.77 -9.03 57.50
N SER A 9 25.39 -8.01 58.27
CA SER A 9 24.71 -6.81 57.76
C SER A 9 25.55 -6.02 56.75
N GLN A 10 26.88 -6.05 56.86
CA GLN A 10 27.79 -5.36 55.94
C GLN A 10 28.12 -6.15 54.65
N GLN A 11 27.57 -7.36 54.46
CA GLN A 11 27.93 -8.19 53.29
C GLN A 11 27.34 -7.74 51.95
N LYS A 12 26.34 -6.83 51.98
CA LYS A 12 25.71 -6.24 50.78
C LYS A 12 25.17 -7.26 49.78
N LEU A 13 24.47 -8.27 50.32
CA LEU A 13 23.98 -9.40 49.53
C LEU A 13 22.99 -8.96 48.44
N ALA A 14 22.07 -8.04 48.76
CA ALA A 14 21.08 -7.54 47.81
C ALA A 14 21.74 -6.78 46.64
N GLU A 15 22.69 -5.87 46.93
CA GLU A 15 23.38 -5.12 45.88
C GLU A 15 24.26 -6.04 45.02
N LYS A 16 25.05 -6.93 45.64
CA LYS A 16 25.92 -7.89 44.93
C LYS A 16 25.11 -8.84 44.04
N LEU A 17 24.02 -9.42 44.54
CA LEU A 17 23.14 -10.28 43.77
C LEU A 17 22.52 -9.54 42.57
N THR A 18 22.01 -8.32 42.78
CA THR A 18 21.39 -7.52 41.72
C THR A 18 22.39 -7.18 40.60
N ILE A 19 23.58 -6.70 40.97
CA ILE A 19 24.64 -6.31 40.02
C ILE A 19 25.16 -7.53 39.25
N LEU A 20 25.37 -8.67 39.92
CA LEU A 20 25.86 -9.88 39.26
C LEU A 20 24.80 -10.52 38.35
N ASN A 21 23.51 -10.46 38.69
CA ASN A 21 22.46 -10.96 37.79
C ASN A 21 22.39 -10.18 36.47
N ASP A 22 22.39 -8.84 36.51
CA ASP A 22 22.44 -8.02 35.29
C ASP A 22 23.73 -8.25 34.48
N ARG A 23 24.88 -8.24 35.15
CA ARG A 23 26.19 -8.54 34.54
C ARG A 23 26.19 -9.92 33.87
N GLY A 24 25.59 -10.93 34.50
CA GLY A 24 25.48 -12.29 33.99
C GLY A 24 24.60 -12.39 32.74
N ILE A 25 23.49 -11.66 32.67
CA ILE A 25 22.66 -11.52 31.45
C ILE A 25 23.47 -10.83 30.34
N GLY A 26 24.27 -9.80 30.68
CA GLY A 26 25.23 -9.18 29.77
C GLY A 26 26.27 -10.17 29.23
N MET A 27 26.81 -11.04 30.08
CA MET A 27 27.77 -12.07 29.68
C MET A 27 27.15 -13.14 28.78
N LEU A 28 25.97 -13.65 29.13
CA LEU A 28 25.20 -14.56 28.27
C LEU A 28 24.94 -13.96 26.90
N THR A 29 24.60 -12.67 26.84
CA THR A 29 24.38 -11.93 25.58
C THR A 29 25.64 -11.90 24.70
N ARG A 30 26.81 -11.65 25.29
CA ARG A 30 28.10 -11.61 24.55
C ARG A 30 28.55 -13.00 24.10
N ILE A 31 28.52 -13.98 25.00
CA ILE A 31 28.89 -15.38 24.70
C ILE A 31 27.96 -16.00 23.66
N TYR A 32 26.65 -15.69 23.71
CA TYR A 32 25.70 -16.05 22.66
C TYR A 32 26.13 -15.50 21.28
N ASN A 33 26.46 -14.21 21.20
CA ASN A 33 26.86 -13.58 19.95
C ASN A 33 28.17 -14.20 19.41
N ILE A 34 29.15 -14.48 20.27
CA ILE A 34 30.39 -15.18 19.89
C ILE A 34 30.09 -16.60 19.39
N LYS A 35 29.23 -17.37 20.08
CA LYS A 35 28.83 -18.70 19.64
C LYS A 35 28.21 -18.69 18.24
N LYS A 36 27.25 -17.79 17.98
CA LYS A 36 26.61 -17.69 16.66
C LYS A 36 27.63 -17.24 15.58
N ALA A 37 28.49 -16.28 15.88
CA ALA A 37 29.51 -15.81 14.94
C ALA A 37 30.56 -16.90 14.61
N CYS A 38 31.07 -17.62 15.61
CA CYS A 38 32.03 -18.71 15.39
C CYS A 38 31.41 -19.95 14.73
N GLY A 39 30.10 -20.16 14.88
CA GLY A 39 29.35 -21.27 14.26
C GLY A 39 28.94 -21.04 12.80
N ASP A 40 28.86 -19.79 12.33
CA ASP A 40 28.68 -19.47 10.91
C ASP A 40 30.04 -19.30 10.22
N PRO A 41 30.41 -20.14 9.24
CA PRO A 41 31.66 -19.99 8.48
C PRO A 41 31.83 -18.64 7.76
N LYS A 42 30.78 -17.82 7.62
CA LYS A 42 30.84 -16.47 7.05
C LYS A 42 31.12 -15.37 8.07
N ALA A 43 30.85 -15.62 9.36
CA ALA A 43 31.07 -14.67 10.45
C ALA A 43 32.25 -15.07 11.37
N LYS A 44 32.71 -16.33 11.28
CA LYS A 44 33.85 -16.87 12.00
C LYS A 44 35.14 -16.07 11.68
N PRO A 45 36.00 -15.77 12.67
CA PRO A 45 37.29 -15.11 12.42
C PRO A 45 38.12 -15.81 11.34
N SER A 46 38.66 -15.04 10.38
CA SER A 46 39.37 -15.55 9.20
C SER A 46 40.55 -16.48 9.55
N TYR A 47 41.24 -16.22 10.66
CA TYR A 47 42.34 -17.05 11.19
C TYR A 47 41.94 -18.50 11.52
N LEU A 48 40.64 -18.78 11.64
CA LEU A 48 40.05 -20.11 11.90
C LEU A 48 39.45 -20.74 10.63
N ILE A 49 39.73 -20.16 9.46
CA ILE A 49 39.28 -20.58 8.12
C ILE A 49 40.48 -20.70 7.18
N ASP A 50 41.48 -19.82 7.31
CA ASP A 50 42.67 -19.83 6.46
C ASP A 50 43.52 -21.10 6.63
N LYS A 51 43.69 -21.81 5.51
CA LYS A 51 44.50 -23.02 5.41
C LYS A 51 45.97 -22.80 5.75
N ASN A 52 46.51 -21.58 5.58
CA ASN A 52 47.89 -21.28 5.95
C ASN A 52 48.08 -21.24 7.47
N LEU A 53 47.05 -20.86 8.23
CA LEU A 53 47.04 -20.79 9.70
C LEU A 53 46.49 -22.05 10.37
N GLU A 54 45.77 -22.91 9.64
CA GLU A 54 45.19 -24.17 10.16
C GLU A 54 46.22 -25.05 10.90
N SER A 55 47.47 -25.10 10.42
CA SER A 55 48.56 -25.85 11.07
C SER A 55 49.00 -25.23 12.42
N ALA A 56 49.04 -23.90 12.50
CA ALA A 56 49.31 -23.16 13.74
C ALA A 56 48.18 -23.35 14.76
N VAL A 57 46.92 -23.23 14.31
CA VAL A 57 45.73 -23.42 15.15
C VAL A 57 45.71 -24.84 15.73
N LYS A 58 45.96 -25.87 14.92
CA LYS A 58 46.03 -27.27 15.39
C LYS A 58 47.17 -27.51 16.39
N PHE A 59 48.32 -26.85 16.22
CA PHE A 59 49.41 -26.91 17.20
C PHE A 59 48.99 -26.27 18.54
N ILE A 60 48.44 -25.06 18.50
CA ILE A 60 48.01 -24.28 19.68
C ILE A 60 46.91 -25.02 20.46
N VAL A 61 45.84 -25.46 19.78
CA VAL A 61 44.72 -26.17 20.44
C VAL A 61 45.17 -27.48 21.09
N ARG A 62 46.14 -28.19 20.50
CA ARG A 62 46.70 -29.43 21.07
C ARG A 62 47.61 -29.18 22.28
N LYS A 63 48.20 -27.99 22.41
CA LYS A 63 49.06 -27.61 23.55
C LYS A 63 48.31 -26.88 24.67
N PHE A 64 47.16 -26.28 24.36
CA PHE A 64 46.33 -25.53 25.29
C PHE A 64 46.09 -26.30 26.61
N PRO A 65 46.32 -25.70 27.79
CA PRO A 65 46.63 -24.29 28.04
C PRO A 65 48.13 -23.95 28.05
N ALA A 66 49.03 -24.92 27.86
CA ALA A 66 50.47 -24.67 27.85
C ALA A 66 50.92 -23.86 26.63
N VAL A 67 51.96 -23.04 26.81
CA VAL A 67 52.49 -22.10 25.80
C VAL A 67 53.92 -22.48 25.44
N GLU A 68 54.17 -22.70 24.15
CA GLU A 68 55.47 -23.11 23.61
C GLU A 68 55.84 -22.26 22.40
N THR A 69 56.63 -21.21 22.64
CA THR A 69 57.10 -20.22 21.64
C THR A 69 58.61 -20.31 21.33
N ARG A 70 59.41 -20.89 22.23
CA ARG A 70 60.87 -20.76 22.24
C ARG A 70 61.63 -21.71 21.30
N ASN A 71 60.98 -22.77 20.83
CA ASN A 71 61.54 -23.63 19.78
C ASN A 71 61.14 -23.08 18.41
N ASN A 72 62.07 -23.09 17.46
CA ASN A 72 61.94 -22.42 16.16
C ASN A 72 60.98 -23.18 15.21
N ASN A 73 59.70 -23.21 15.56
CA ASN A 73 58.68 -24.09 14.98
C ASN A 73 58.11 -23.47 13.69
N GLN A 74 58.39 -24.11 12.55
CA GLN A 74 57.91 -23.72 11.22
C GLN A 74 56.37 -23.56 11.16
N GLN A 75 55.63 -24.29 12.02
CA GLN A 75 54.17 -24.22 12.14
C GLN A 75 53.64 -22.84 12.56
N LEU A 76 54.47 -21.97 13.17
CA LEU A 76 54.06 -20.63 13.62
C LEU A 76 54.53 -19.50 12.67
N ALA A 77 55.18 -19.84 11.55
CA ALA A 77 55.84 -18.87 10.67
C ALA A 77 54.89 -17.86 9.99
N GLN A 78 53.64 -18.23 9.73
CA GLN A 78 52.62 -17.31 9.21
C GLN A 78 52.02 -16.44 10.33
N LEU A 79 51.74 -17.02 11.51
CA LEU A 79 51.21 -16.32 12.68
C LEU A 79 52.13 -15.15 13.10
N GLN A 80 53.46 -15.37 13.09
CA GLN A 80 54.45 -14.33 13.38
C GLN A 80 54.37 -13.09 12.47
N LYS A 81 53.84 -13.22 11.25
CA LYS A 81 53.61 -12.08 10.32
C LYS A 81 52.32 -11.32 10.63
N GLU A 82 51.28 -12.03 11.06
CA GLU A 82 49.93 -11.49 11.24
C GLU A 82 49.59 -11.11 12.70
N LYS A 83 50.49 -11.38 13.65
CA LYS A 83 50.28 -11.21 15.09
C LYS A 83 49.66 -9.87 15.53
N SER A 84 49.97 -8.76 14.87
CA SER A 84 49.39 -7.44 15.18
C SER A 84 47.90 -7.37 14.83
N GLU A 85 47.48 -7.93 13.70
CA GLU A 85 46.07 -8.03 13.32
C GLU A 85 45.35 -9.11 14.12
N ILE A 86 46.00 -10.24 14.45
CA ILE A 86 45.44 -11.27 15.35
C ILE A 86 45.12 -10.67 16.72
N LEU A 87 46.05 -9.93 17.33
CA LEU A 87 45.82 -9.22 18.59
C LEU A 87 44.63 -8.26 18.48
N LYS A 88 44.66 -7.36 17.49
CA LYS A 88 43.63 -6.34 17.27
C LYS A 88 42.24 -6.93 17.06
N ASN A 89 42.12 -7.99 16.25
CA ASN A 89 40.83 -8.52 15.80
C ASN A 89 40.27 -9.61 16.73
N LEU A 90 41.12 -10.34 17.49
CA LEU A 90 40.65 -11.31 18.50
C LEU A 90 40.47 -10.71 19.91
N ALA A 91 41.01 -9.51 20.20
CA ALA A 91 40.90 -8.86 21.51
C ALA A 91 39.46 -8.82 22.07
N LEU A 92 38.47 -8.49 21.22
CA LEU A 92 37.06 -8.42 21.62
C LEU A 92 36.53 -9.76 22.16
N TYR A 93 36.95 -10.88 21.56
CA TYR A 93 36.54 -12.21 22.00
C TYR A 93 37.38 -12.65 23.22
N TYR A 94 38.69 -12.42 23.19
CA TYR A 94 39.60 -12.72 24.30
C TYR A 94 39.14 -12.07 25.61
N PHE A 95 38.97 -10.74 25.62
CA PHE A 95 38.54 -10.02 26.82
C PHE A 95 37.09 -10.33 27.22
N THR A 96 36.23 -10.81 26.30
CA THR A 96 34.92 -11.36 26.69
C THR A 96 35.04 -12.68 27.46
N PHE A 97 36.05 -13.52 27.17
CA PHE A 97 36.30 -14.71 27.99
C PHE A 97 36.95 -14.36 29.33
N VAL A 98 37.75 -13.28 29.41
CA VAL A 98 38.22 -12.70 30.68
C VAL A 98 37.05 -12.14 31.49
N ASP A 99 36.16 -11.35 30.89
CA ASP A 99 34.93 -10.81 31.52
C ASP A 99 34.10 -11.93 32.20
N VAL A 100 34.04 -13.12 31.57
CA VAL A 100 33.33 -14.31 32.08
C VAL A 100 34.08 -15.00 33.22
N MET A 101 35.41 -15.06 33.18
CA MET A 101 36.23 -15.57 34.28
C MET A 101 36.09 -14.69 35.52
N GLU A 102 36.21 -13.38 35.35
CA GLU A 102 36.03 -12.42 36.46
C GLU A 102 34.59 -12.49 37.01
N PHE A 103 33.57 -12.59 36.14
CA PHE A 103 32.19 -12.82 36.60
C PHE A 103 32.06 -14.10 37.43
N LYS A 104 32.63 -15.22 36.96
CA LYS A 104 32.68 -16.50 37.70
C LYS A 104 33.32 -16.32 39.08
N ASP A 105 34.44 -15.62 39.18
CA ASP A 105 35.12 -15.39 40.47
C ASP A 105 34.25 -14.66 41.49
N HIS A 106 33.60 -13.56 41.09
CA HIS A 106 32.69 -12.81 41.97
C HIS A 106 31.44 -13.63 42.38
N VAL A 107 30.95 -14.52 41.50
CA VAL A 107 29.87 -15.45 41.85
C VAL A 107 30.34 -16.46 42.90
N CYS A 108 31.50 -17.10 42.70
CA CYS A 108 32.07 -18.03 43.69
C CYS A 108 32.27 -17.34 45.05
N GLU A 109 32.79 -16.11 45.09
CA GLU A 109 32.97 -15.34 46.33
C GLU A 109 31.62 -15.09 47.04
N LEU A 110 30.59 -14.68 46.29
CA LEU A 110 29.26 -14.41 46.85
C LEU A 110 28.58 -15.68 47.38
N LEU A 111 28.67 -16.81 46.67
CA LEU A 111 28.11 -18.08 47.13
C LEU A 111 28.78 -18.55 48.44
N ASN A 112 30.10 -18.46 48.54
CA ASN A 112 30.84 -18.74 49.79
C ASN A 112 30.46 -17.78 50.92
N THR A 113 30.18 -16.51 50.61
CA THR A 113 29.71 -15.50 51.58
C THR A 113 28.31 -15.84 52.11
N ILE A 114 27.40 -16.29 51.23
CA ILE A 114 26.03 -16.70 51.57
C ILE A 114 26.02 -17.92 52.49
N ASP A 115 26.85 -18.93 52.20
CA ASP A 115 27.00 -20.11 53.06
C ASP A 115 27.57 -19.75 54.44
N ALA A 116 28.58 -18.87 54.47
CA ALA A 116 29.17 -18.38 55.72
C ALA A 116 28.18 -17.56 56.57
N CYS A 117 27.19 -16.92 55.94
CA CYS A 117 26.10 -16.21 56.61
C CYS A 117 24.91 -17.13 57.00
N GLN A 118 24.88 -18.39 56.53
CA GLN A 118 23.78 -19.34 56.74
C GLN A 118 22.39 -18.76 56.41
N VAL A 119 22.29 -18.10 55.25
CA VAL A 119 21.09 -17.37 54.82
C VAL A 119 19.88 -18.31 54.72
N PHE A 120 18.78 -17.95 55.38
CA PHE A 120 17.47 -18.57 55.21
C PHE A 120 16.87 -18.17 53.85
N PHE A 121 16.38 -19.14 53.09
CA PHE A 121 15.75 -18.94 51.78
C PHE A 121 14.36 -19.58 51.74
N ASP A 122 13.34 -18.76 51.48
CA ASP A 122 11.99 -19.21 51.16
C ASP A 122 11.36 -18.27 50.12
N ILE A 123 11.00 -18.81 48.95
CA ILE A 123 10.40 -18.06 47.84
C ILE A 123 9.08 -17.38 48.23
N THR A 124 8.39 -17.89 49.24
CA THR A 124 7.10 -17.36 49.73
C THR A 124 7.28 -16.25 50.77
N VAL A 125 8.47 -16.10 51.36
CA VAL A 125 8.76 -15.12 52.42
C VAL A 125 9.74 -14.04 51.94
N ASN A 126 10.96 -14.43 51.54
CA ASN A 126 12.00 -13.51 51.06
C ASN A 126 12.21 -13.64 49.56
N PHE A 127 11.11 -13.49 48.82
CA PHE A 127 10.98 -13.69 47.37
C PHE A 127 12.19 -13.16 46.58
N ASP A 128 12.54 -11.88 46.70
CA ASP A 128 13.60 -11.27 45.90
C ASP A 128 14.99 -11.84 46.23
N LEU A 129 15.25 -12.19 47.50
CA LEU A 129 16.53 -12.77 47.92
C LEU A 129 16.67 -14.20 47.38
N THR A 130 15.65 -15.03 47.56
CA THR A 130 15.60 -16.41 47.03
C THR A 130 15.64 -16.43 45.51
N LYS A 131 14.83 -15.59 44.85
CA LYS A 131 14.80 -15.44 43.38
C LYS A 131 16.16 -15.04 42.83
N ASN A 132 16.77 -13.97 43.34
CA ASN A 132 18.03 -13.49 42.80
C ASN A 132 19.18 -14.49 43.01
N TYR A 133 19.17 -15.25 44.12
CA TYR A 133 20.14 -16.32 44.37
C TYR A 133 19.99 -17.47 43.36
N LEU A 134 18.76 -17.96 43.14
CA LEU A 134 18.49 -19.02 42.16
C LEU A 134 18.74 -18.57 40.71
N ASP A 135 18.37 -17.33 40.36
CA ASP A 135 18.68 -16.73 39.05
C ASP A 135 20.18 -16.61 38.82
N LEU A 136 20.98 -16.26 39.83
CA LEU A 136 22.42 -16.12 39.67
C LEU A 136 23.09 -17.48 39.44
N ILE A 137 22.66 -18.51 40.18
CA ILE A 137 23.16 -19.87 40.03
C ILE A 137 22.81 -20.45 38.65
N VAL A 138 21.57 -20.25 38.17
CA VAL A 138 21.18 -20.70 36.81
C VAL A 138 21.83 -19.84 35.72
N THR A 139 22.05 -18.55 35.94
CA THR A 139 22.80 -17.68 35.01
C THR A 139 24.24 -18.14 34.89
N TYR A 140 24.92 -18.42 36.00
CA TYR A 140 26.26 -19.01 36.01
C TYR A 140 26.29 -20.38 35.30
N THR A 141 25.38 -21.29 35.66
CA THR A 141 25.31 -22.63 35.06
C THR A 141 25.08 -22.59 33.55
N THR A 142 24.10 -21.80 33.09
CA THR A 142 23.81 -21.67 31.65
C THR A 142 24.92 -20.94 30.91
N LEU A 143 25.63 -20.01 31.53
CA LEU A 143 26.80 -19.34 30.94
C LEU A 143 27.97 -20.30 30.71
N MET A 144 28.26 -21.20 31.66
CA MET A 144 29.34 -22.18 31.48
C MET A 144 28.98 -23.27 30.46
N ILE A 145 27.71 -23.69 30.38
CA ILE A 145 27.21 -24.56 29.30
C ILE A 145 27.27 -23.86 27.93
N MET A 146 26.94 -22.56 27.87
CA MET A 146 27.06 -21.76 26.64
C MET A 146 28.52 -21.59 26.20
N LEU A 147 29.44 -21.42 27.16
CA LEU A 147 30.87 -21.34 26.91
C LEU A 147 31.44 -22.67 26.38
N SER A 148 31.06 -23.81 26.96
CA SER A 148 31.56 -25.13 26.52
C SER A 148 31.11 -25.50 25.10
N ARG A 149 30.02 -24.90 24.60
CA ARG A 149 29.53 -25.00 23.22
C ARG A 149 30.27 -24.11 22.20
N ILE A 150 31.21 -23.27 22.63
CA ILE A 150 32.11 -22.55 21.72
C ILE A 150 33.33 -23.44 21.49
N GLU A 151 33.26 -24.34 20.51
CA GLU A 151 34.32 -25.31 20.19
C GLU A 151 35.68 -24.61 19.97
N GLU A 152 35.66 -23.50 19.22
CA GLU A 152 36.82 -22.69 18.86
C GLU A 152 37.43 -21.86 20.01
N ARG A 153 36.88 -21.92 21.25
CA ARG A 153 37.34 -21.09 22.37
C ARG A 153 38.84 -21.26 22.66
N LYS A 154 39.34 -22.50 22.61
CA LYS A 154 40.77 -22.82 22.79
C LYS A 154 41.64 -22.24 21.68
N ALA A 155 41.14 -22.24 20.44
CA ALA A 155 41.83 -21.64 19.30
C ALA A 155 41.90 -20.11 19.41
N ILE A 156 40.79 -19.45 19.73
CA ILE A 156 40.71 -17.98 19.85
C ILE A 156 41.60 -17.47 20.98
N ILE A 157 41.49 -18.06 22.17
CA ILE A 157 42.25 -17.67 23.37
C ILE A 157 43.75 -17.96 23.16
N GLY A 158 44.08 -19.11 22.58
CA GLY A 158 45.45 -19.48 22.25
C GLY A 158 46.08 -18.59 21.18
N LEU A 159 45.40 -18.32 20.06
CA LEU A 159 45.90 -17.44 18.99
C LEU A 159 46.21 -16.03 19.51
N TYR A 160 45.32 -15.46 20.32
CA TYR A 160 45.54 -14.15 20.94
C TYR A 160 46.79 -14.16 21.82
N ASN A 161 46.93 -15.14 22.72
CA ASN A 161 48.07 -15.20 23.64
C ASN A 161 49.41 -15.50 22.96
N TYR A 162 49.44 -16.40 21.96
CA TYR A 162 50.63 -16.64 21.16
C TYR A 162 51.06 -15.38 20.39
N ALA A 163 50.11 -14.62 19.83
CA ALA A 163 50.39 -13.33 19.20
C ALA A 163 50.85 -12.27 20.22
N HIS A 164 50.33 -12.29 21.45
CA HIS A 164 50.75 -11.43 22.55
C HIS A 164 52.20 -11.71 22.95
N GLU A 165 52.56 -12.97 23.22
CA GLU A 165 53.91 -13.36 23.61
C GLU A 165 54.93 -13.12 22.48
N MET A 166 54.55 -13.35 21.22
CA MET A 166 55.36 -12.97 20.06
C MET A 166 55.55 -11.45 19.88
N THR A 167 54.83 -10.61 20.63
CA THR A 167 54.90 -9.13 20.53
C THR A 167 55.52 -8.51 21.78
N HIS A 168 55.15 -8.98 22.98
CA HIS A 168 55.55 -8.43 24.28
C HIS A 168 56.49 -9.35 25.08
N GLN A 169 57.01 -10.42 24.45
CA GLN A 169 57.93 -11.41 25.04
C GLN A 169 57.37 -12.15 26.27
N SER A 170 56.08 -12.00 26.53
CA SER A 170 55.35 -12.56 27.68
C SER A 170 53.90 -12.83 27.29
N SER A 171 53.35 -13.95 27.78
CA SER A 171 51.90 -14.23 27.74
C SER A 171 51.10 -13.12 28.43
N ASP A 172 49.83 -12.97 28.04
CA ASP A 172 48.90 -12.02 28.68
C ASP A 172 48.69 -12.35 30.17
N ARG A 173 48.41 -11.31 30.97
CA ARG A 173 48.31 -11.40 32.44
C ARG A 173 47.23 -12.37 32.90
N GLU A 174 46.08 -12.43 32.22
CA GLU A 174 44.96 -13.28 32.61
C GLU A 174 45.00 -14.66 31.95
N TYR A 175 45.81 -14.85 30.90
CA TYR A 175 45.86 -16.11 30.14
C TYR A 175 46.08 -17.36 31.01
N PRO A 176 46.98 -17.41 32.02
CA PRO A 176 47.17 -18.60 32.83
C PRO A 176 45.90 -19.03 33.59
N ARG A 177 45.13 -18.05 34.11
CA ARG A 177 43.89 -18.27 34.86
C ARG A 177 42.75 -18.65 33.90
N LEU A 178 42.64 -17.93 32.78
CA LEU A 178 41.64 -18.16 31.76
C LEU A 178 41.83 -19.53 31.07
N GLY A 179 43.07 -19.89 30.75
CA GLY A 179 43.43 -21.19 30.18
C GLY A 179 43.05 -22.34 31.11
N GLN A 180 43.29 -22.20 32.42
CA GLN A 180 42.88 -23.19 33.41
C GLN A 180 41.34 -23.31 33.48
N MET A 181 40.60 -22.20 33.57
CA MET A 181 39.13 -22.23 33.59
C MET A 181 38.53 -22.92 32.36
N ILE A 182 39.08 -22.69 31.17
CA ILE A 182 38.60 -23.29 29.91
C ILE A 182 38.81 -24.81 29.86
N VAL A 183 39.74 -25.35 30.66
CA VAL A 183 39.96 -26.80 30.85
C VAL A 183 39.09 -27.34 31.98
N ASP A 184 39.09 -26.70 33.15
CA ASP A 184 38.34 -27.15 34.33
C ASP A 184 36.83 -27.29 34.04
N TYR A 185 36.27 -26.36 33.27
CA TYR A 185 34.86 -26.34 32.87
C TYR A 185 34.62 -26.87 31.45
N GLU A 186 35.52 -27.71 30.92
CA GLU A 186 35.31 -28.37 29.61
C GLU A 186 34.10 -29.33 29.63
N ASN A 187 33.85 -29.97 30.78
CA ASN A 187 32.53 -30.50 31.13
C ASN A 187 31.95 -29.67 32.30
N PRO A 188 31.19 -28.60 32.00
CA PRO A 188 30.86 -27.58 33.00
C PRO A 188 29.93 -28.11 34.09
N LEU A 189 28.89 -28.89 33.74
CA LEU A 189 27.97 -29.44 34.73
C LEU A 189 28.68 -30.41 35.68
N LYS A 190 29.56 -31.29 35.18
CA LYS A 190 30.33 -32.16 36.07
C LYS A 190 31.19 -31.34 37.04
N LYS A 191 31.91 -30.33 36.54
CA LYS A 191 32.76 -29.48 37.37
C LYS A 191 31.97 -28.70 38.42
N MET A 192 30.80 -28.17 38.05
CA MET A 192 29.93 -27.43 38.96
C MET A 192 29.26 -28.35 40.00
N MET A 193 28.96 -29.61 39.69
CA MET A 193 28.49 -30.58 40.70
C MET A 193 29.55 -30.84 41.80
N GLU A 194 30.84 -30.84 41.43
CA GLU A 194 31.95 -30.92 42.39
C GLU A 194 32.15 -29.61 43.18
N GLU A 195 31.89 -28.45 42.55
CA GLU A 195 32.00 -27.10 43.15
C GLU A 195 30.86 -26.78 44.13
N PHE A 196 29.61 -27.21 43.84
CA PHE A 196 28.41 -26.87 44.61
C PHE A 196 28.15 -27.77 45.83
N VAL A 197 29.07 -28.67 46.18
CA VAL A 197 28.99 -29.50 47.41
C VAL A 197 28.84 -28.65 48.69
N PRO A 198 29.66 -27.62 48.97
CA PRO A 198 29.42 -26.70 50.09
C PRO A 198 28.07 -25.97 49.99
N HIS A 199 27.74 -25.45 48.81
CA HIS A 199 26.52 -24.70 48.51
C HIS A 199 25.23 -25.55 48.57
N SER A 200 25.34 -26.85 48.81
CA SER A 200 24.23 -27.80 48.73
C SER A 200 23.10 -27.51 49.74
N LYS A 201 23.41 -26.99 50.94
CA LYS A 201 22.39 -26.70 51.96
C LYS A 201 21.54 -25.48 51.59
N SER A 202 22.20 -24.35 51.37
CA SER A 202 21.57 -23.08 50.97
C SER A 202 20.78 -23.21 49.65
N LEU A 203 21.32 -23.94 48.68
CA LEU A 203 20.65 -24.24 47.42
C LEU A 203 19.44 -25.18 47.58
N SER A 204 19.55 -26.24 48.38
CA SER A 204 18.41 -27.16 48.56
C SER A 204 17.26 -26.53 49.35
N ASP A 205 17.54 -25.73 50.39
CA ASP A 205 16.50 -24.97 51.10
C ASP A 205 15.70 -24.06 50.14
N ALA A 206 16.42 -23.25 49.34
CA ALA A 206 15.84 -22.36 48.34
C ALA A 206 14.97 -23.11 47.33
N LEU A 207 15.43 -24.26 46.82
CA LEU A 207 14.70 -25.08 45.85
C LEU A 207 13.50 -25.82 46.45
N ILE A 208 13.60 -26.28 47.70
CA ILE A 208 12.51 -26.99 48.39
C ILE A 208 11.34 -26.03 48.67
N SER A 209 11.60 -24.73 48.93
CA SER A 209 10.54 -23.72 49.06
C SER A 209 9.64 -23.61 47.82
N LEU A 210 10.16 -23.91 46.62
CA LEU A 210 9.39 -23.93 45.37
C LEU A 210 8.28 -25.01 45.37
N GLN A 211 8.31 -25.98 46.28
CA GLN A 211 7.23 -26.97 46.48
C GLN A 211 5.88 -26.30 46.81
N MET A 212 5.88 -25.11 47.41
CA MET A 212 4.67 -24.33 47.73
C MET A 212 4.09 -23.58 46.51
N VAL A 213 4.79 -23.55 45.38
CA VAL A 213 4.46 -22.72 44.22
C VAL A 213 4.43 -23.53 42.91
N TYR A 214 5.50 -24.24 42.57
CA TYR A 214 5.65 -24.89 41.26
C TYR A 214 4.57 -25.96 41.01
N PRO A 215 4.24 -26.89 41.94
CA PRO A 215 3.21 -27.89 41.68
C PRO A 215 1.82 -27.28 41.45
N ARG A 216 1.44 -26.24 42.21
CA ARG A 216 0.14 -25.55 42.05
C ARG A 216 0.08 -24.63 40.82
N ARG A 217 1.23 -24.23 40.28
CA ARG A 217 1.34 -23.46 39.03
C ARG A 217 1.41 -24.38 37.79
N ASN A 218 1.99 -25.57 37.92
CA ASN A 218 2.19 -26.53 36.83
C ASN A 218 0.99 -27.48 36.59
N LEU A 219 -0.23 -27.00 36.80
CA LEU A 219 -1.45 -27.83 36.66
C LEU A 219 -1.87 -28.03 35.19
N SER A 220 -2.73 -29.02 34.96
CA SER A 220 -3.33 -29.30 33.64
C SER A 220 -4.47 -28.33 33.30
N ALA A 221 -4.83 -28.24 32.02
CA ALA A 221 -5.93 -27.41 31.55
C ALA A 221 -7.30 -27.81 32.16
N ASP A 222 -7.51 -29.08 32.50
CA ASP A 222 -8.73 -29.53 33.17
C ASP A 222 -8.80 -29.13 34.64
N GLN A 223 -7.66 -29.11 35.33
CA GLN A 223 -7.57 -28.53 36.67
C GLN A 223 -7.79 -27.01 36.64
N TRP A 224 -7.29 -26.30 35.61
CA TRP A 224 -7.57 -24.89 35.38
C TRP A 224 -9.06 -24.62 35.07
N ARG A 225 -9.73 -25.48 34.30
CA ARG A 225 -11.18 -25.45 34.08
C ARG A 225 -11.95 -25.63 35.39
N ASN A 226 -11.61 -26.66 36.16
CA ASN A 226 -12.27 -26.97 37.44
C ASN A 226 -12.09 -25.85 38.48
N ALA A 227 -10.96 -25.13 38.44
CA ALA A 227 -10.70 -23.96 39.29
C ALA A 227 -11.23 -22.63 38.71
N GLN A 228 -11.86 -22.64 37.53
CA GLN A 228 -12.31 -21.45 36.77
C GLN A 228 -11.23 -20.35 36.68
N LEU A 229 -9.98 -20.77 36.47
CA LEU A 229 -8.79 -19.93 36.59
C LEU A 229 -8.84 -18.70 35.65
N LEU A 230 -8.52 -17.52 36.18
CA LEU A 230 -8.59 -16.20 35.53
C LEU A 230 -10.00 -15.66 35.21
N SER A 231 -11.08 -16.40 35.41
CA SER A 231 -12.43 -15.89 35.14
C SER A 231 -12.81 -14.77 36.11
N LEU A 232 -13.44 -13.71 35.59
CA LEU A 232 -14.02 -12.62 36.38
C LEU A 232 -15.51 -12.81 36.66
N VAL A 233 -16.19 -13.68 35.91
CA VAL A 233 -17.65 -13.87 35.97
C VAL A 233 -18.08 -15.16 36.70
N SER A 234 -17.12 -16.00 37.10
CA SER A 234 -17.36 -17.21 37.91
C SER A 234 -18.02 -16.91 39.27
N ALA A 235 -17.65 -15.79 39.90
CA ALA A 235 -18.24 -15.32 41.15
C ALA A 235 -18.51 -13.80 41.10
N PRO A 236 -19.62 -13.35 40.46
CA PRO A 236 -19.86 -11.93 40.17
C PRO A 236 -19.88 -11.00 41.40
N SER A 237 -20.31 -11.53 42.55
CA SER A 237 -20.28 -10.81 43.84
C SER A 237 -18.86 -10.42 44.30
N THR A 238 -17.82 -11.03 43.73
CA THR A 238 -16.41 -10.77 44.06
C THR A 238 -15.69 -9.88 43.04
N MET A 239 -16.37 -9.36 42.02
CA MET A 239 -15.75 -8.55 40.95
C MET A 239 -15.07 -7.28 41.49
N LEU A 240 -15.60 -6.68 42.56
CA LEU A 240 -15.00 -5.49 43.19
C LEU A 240 -13.86 -5.82 44.18
N ASN A 241 -13.76 -7.07 44.65
CA ASN A 241 -12.77 -7.46 45.66
C ASN A 241 -11.36 -7.52 45.03
N PRO A 242 -10.30 -7.09 45.73
CA PRO A 242 -8.93 -7.27 45.25
C PRO A 242 -8.62 -8.76 45.01
N ALA A 243 -8.08 -9.06 43.83
CA ALA A 243 -7.45 -10.35 43.56
C ALA A 243 -6.06 -10.33 44.21
N GLN A 244 -5.92 -11.05 45.32
CA GLN A 244 -4.70 -11.06 46.14
C GLN A 244 -4.40 -12.47 46.68
N SER A 245 -3.12 -12.73 46.92
CA SER A 245 -2.61 -13.85 47.71
C SER A 245 -1.40 -13.38 48.51
N ASP A 246 -1.08 -14.04 49.62
CA ASP A 246 0.08 -13.67 50.44
C ASP A 246 1.40 -13.81 49.66
N THR A 247 1.39 -14.61 48.59
CA THR A 247 2.52 -14.83 47.68
C THR A 247 2.35 -14.13 46.33
N MET A 248 1.81 -12.90 46.29
CA MET A 248 1.62 -12.07 45.08
C MET A 248 2.63 -12.30 43.92
N PRO A 249 3.96 -12.15 44.12
CA PRO A 249 4.93 -12.27 43.03
C PRO A 249 5.11 -13.72 42.52
N CYS A 250 4.76 -14.73 43.33
CA CYS A 250 4.76 -16.14 42.92
C CYS A 250 3.61 -16.49 41.97
N GLU A 251 2.53 -15.70 41.91
CA GLU A 251 1.38 -15.99 41.04
C GLU A 251 1.69 -15.74 39.56
N TYR A 252 2.52 -14.74 39.26
CA TYR A 252 2.96 -14.39 37.91
C TYR A 252 4.44 -14.67 37.62
N LEU A 253 5.18 -15.29 38.57
CA LEU A 253 6.52 -15.82 38.30
C LEU A 253 6.49 -16.81 37.12
N SER A 254 7.46 -16.73 36.21
CA SER A 254 7.50 -17.60 35.02
C SER A 254 7.72 -19.06 35.40
N LEU A 255 6.86 -19.94 34.88
CA LEU A 255 6.96 -21.38 35.07
C LEU A 255 8.24 -21.94 34.42
N ASP A 256 8.68 -21.34 33.30
CA ASP A 256 9.92 -21.66 32.59
C ASP A 256 11.18 -21.39 33.43
N VAL A 257 11.17 -20.25 34.14
CA VAL A 257 12.27 -19.87 35.05
C VAL A 257 12.33 -20.83 36.24
N MET A 258 11.20 -21.16 36.85
CA MET A 258 11.13 -22.15 37.94
C MET A 258 11.56 -23.55 37.50
N GLU A 259 11.15 -23.98 36.31
CA GLU A 259 11.54 -25.26 35.70
C GLU A 259 13.08 -25.32 35.51
N LYS A 260 13.70 -24.23 35.05
CA LYS A 260 15.17 -24.09 34.97
C LYS A 260 15.84 -24.13 36.36
N TRP A 261 15.31 -23.43 37.36
CA TRP A 261 15.84 -23.48 38.74
C TRP A 261 15.80 -24.90 39.30
N ILE A 262 14.66 -25.60 39.19
CA ILE A 262 14.48 -26.96 39.70
C ILE A 262 15.41 -27.95 39.00
N ILE A 263 15.46 -27.94 37.67
CA ILE A 263 16.24 -28.92 36.90
C ILE A 263 17.75 -28.72 37.09
N PHE A 264 18.26 -27.50 36.93
CA PHE A 264 19.71 -27.26 37.11
C PHE A 264 20.11 -27.29 38.59
N GLY A 265 19.31 -26.68 39.48
CA GLY A 265 19.60 -26.59 40.91
C GLY A 265 19.73 -27.96 41.58
N PHE A 266 18.76 -28.86 41.41
CA PHE A 266 18.87 -30.23 41.94
C PHE A 266 19.89 -31.10 41.17
N THR A 267 20.30 -30.71 39.96
CA THR A 267 21.46 -31.34 39.29
C THR A 267 22.76 -30.93 39.97
N LEU A 268 22.89 -29.69 40.46
CA LEU A 268 24.06 -29.22 41.22
C LEU A 268 24.10 -29.85 42.62
N CYS A 269 23.04 -29.73 43.42
CA CYS A 269 22.95 -30.33 44.76
C CYS A 269 22.46 -31.80 44.73
N HIS A 270 22.93 -32.59 43.76
CA HIS A 270 22.41 -33.92 43.42
C HIS A 270 22.38 -34.96 44.56
N GLY A 271 23.19 -34.79 45.61
CA GLY A 271 23.13 -35.64 46.80
C GLY A 271 21.75 -35.65 47.46
N VAL A 272 21.06 -34.51 47.44
CA VAL A 272 19.74 -34.32 48.08
C VAL A 272 18.65 -35.17 47.41
N LEU A 273 18.77 -35.45 46.10
CA LEU A 273 17.85 -36.34 45.37
C LEU A 273 17.86 -37.80 45.89
N ASN A 274 18.81 -38.17 46.75
CA ASN A 274 18.87 -39.51 47.37
C ASN A 274 18.44 -39.50 48.85
N THR A 275 18.39 -38.34 49.50
CA THR A 275 18.04 -38.19 50.92
C THR A 275 16.66 -37.60 51.15
N ASP A 276 16.15 -36.76 50.23
CA ASP A 276 14.88 -36.06 50.35
C ASP A 276 13.91 -36.47 49.21
N ALA A 277 12.72 -36.91 49.60
CA ALA A 277 11.65 -37.30 48.69
C ALA A 277 10.90 -36.10 48.09
N ALA A 278 10.81 -34.95 48.78
CA ALA A 278 10.20 -33.74 48.26
C ALA A 278 11.04 -33.17 47.11
N ALA A 279 12.36 -33.04 47.32
CA ALA A 279 13.30 -32.64 46.28
C ALA A 279 13.25 -33.55 45.05
N LEU A 280 13.23 -34.88 45.25
CA LEU A 280 13.09 -35.85 44.16
C LEU A 280 11.78 -35.69 43.38
N ASN A 281 10.64 -35.59 44.07
CA ASN A 281 9.33 -35.49 43.43
C ASN A 281 9.19 -34.17 42.64
N LEU A 282 9.66 -33.06 43.21
CA LEU A 282 9.68 -31.75 42.57
C LEU A 282 10.56 -31.76 41.30
N TRP A 283 11.73 -32.42 41.36
CA TRP A 283 12.60 -32.62 40.21
C TRP A 283 11.95 -33.50 39.13
N LYS A 284 11.35 -34.64 39.50
CA LYS A 284 10.64 -35.52 38.54
C LYS A 284 9.48 -34.78 37.84
N LEU A 285 8.72 -33.96 38.56
CA LEU A 285 7.64 -33.16 37.97
C LEU A 285 8.14 -32.19 36.89
N ALA A 286 9.29 -31.55 37.12
CA ALA A 286 9.92 -30.70 36.10
C ALA A 286 10.48 -31.52 34.93
N LEU A 287 11.13 -32.67 35.19
CA LEU A 287 11.59 -33.59 34.15
C LEU A 287 10.45 -34.15 33.28
N GLN A 288 9.20 -34.21 33.78
CA GLN A 288 8.03 -34.65 33.01
C GLN A 288 7.41 -33.53 32.15
N SER A 289 7.77 -32.27 32.40
CA SER A 289 7.11 -31.09 31.80
C SER A 289 7.74 -30.65 30.47
N SER A 290 9.08 -30.62 30.39
CA SER A 290 9.81 -30.26 29.17
C SER A 290 10.75 -31.37 28.69
N SER A 291 10.99 -31.43 27.38
CA SER A 291 12.06 -32.23 26.76
C SER A 291 13.35 -31.42 26.52
N CYS A 292 13.24 -30.09 26.42
CA CYS A 292 14.38 -29.18 26.40
C CYS A 292 14.10 -27.87 27.16
N LEU A 293 15.17 -27.24 27.67
CA LEU A 293 15.14 -25.90 28.30
C LEU A 293 15.82 -24.87 27.41
N CYS A 294 15.40 -23.61 27.50
CA CYS A 294 16.19 -22.49 26.98
C CYS A 294 17.42 -22.28 27.87
N LEU A 295 18.65 -22.38 27.33
CA LEU A 295 19.83 -21.81 28.00
C LEU A 295 19.72 -20.30 27.93
N TYR A 296 19.78 -19.77 26.70
CA TYR A 296 19.61 -18.36 26.37
C TYR A 296 19.15 -18.20 24.91
N ARG A 297 18.06 -17.46 24.67
CA ARG A 297 17.40 -17.30 23.36
C ARG A 297 16.99 -18.65 22.73
N ASP A 298 17.50 -18.97 21.54
CA ASP A 298 17.21 -20.20 20.79
C ASP A 298 18.15 -21.37 21.14
N GLU A 299 19.19 -21.15 21.94
CA GLU A 299 20.11 -22.21 22.37
C GLU A 299 19.45 -23.10 23.44
N VAL A 300 19.01 -24.30 23.04
CA VAL A 300 18.33 -25.25 23.93
C VAL A 300 19.28 -26.27 24.59
N PHE A 301 18.89 -26.79 25.75
CA PHE A 301 19.53 -27.90 26.47
C PHE A 301 18.57 -29.09 26.53
N HIS A 302 18.98 -30.26 26.02
CA HIS A 302 18.18 -31.49 26.03
C HIS A 302 18.33 -32.20 27.38
N ILE A 303 17.33 -32.03 28.23
CA ILE A 303 17.38 -32.30 29.68
C ILE A 303 17.83 -33.74 29.96
N HIS A 304 17.01 -34.72 29.57
CA HIS A 304 17.16 -36.09 30.03
C HIS A 304 18.46 -36.72 29.56
N LYS A 305 18.85 -36.47 28.29
CA LYS A 305 20.10 -37.03 27.76
C LYS A 305 21.31 -36.49 28.52
N SER A 306 21.45 -35.17 28.64
CA SER A 306 22.63 -34.59 29.27
C SER A 306 22.74 -34.88 30.77
N ILE A 307 21.62 -35.08 31.47
CA ILE A 307 21.63 -35.51 32.88
C ILE A 307 21.89 -37.03 33.00
N GLU A 308 21.34 -37.86 32.10
CA GLU A 308 21.63 -39.29 32.02
C GLU A 308 23.13 -39.55 31.78
N ASP A 309 23.73 -38.86 30.79
CA ASP A 309 25.16 -38.93 30.46
C ASP A 309 26.06 -38.52 31.67
N LEU A 310 25.61 -37.60 32.51
CA LEU A 310 26.30 -37.23 33.75
C LEU A 310 26.13 -38.30 34.85
N PHE A 311 24.90 -38.71 35.14
CA PHE A 311 24.58 -39.56 36.30
C PHE A 311 25.09 -41.00 36.13
N VAL A 312 25.23 -41.50 34.90
CA VAL A 312 25.92 -42.78 34.58
C VAL A 312 27.34 -42.82 35.15
N ASN A 313 28.01 -41.67 35.24
CA ASN A 313 29.40 -41.57 35.71
C ASN A 313 29.52 -41.39 37.24
N ILE A 314 28.41 -41.34 37.99
CA ILE A 314 28.40 -41.04 39.43
C ILE A 314 27.88 -42.25 40.23
N ARG A 315 28.73 -42.78 41.12
CA ARG A 315 28.37 -43.92 41.98
C ARG A 315 27.15 -43.60 42.85
N GLY A 316 26.32 -44.60 43.11
CA GLY A 316 25.09 -44.47 43.91
C GLY A 316 23.86 -43.96 43.16
N HIS A 317 24.01 -43.36 41.98
CA HIS A 317 22.89 -42.67 41.29
C HIS A 317 22.09 -43.57 40.33
N ASN A 318 22.37 -44.87 40.29
CA ASN A 318 21.74 -45.83 39.36
C ASN A 318 20.19 -45.83 39.38
N LYS A 319 19.57 -45.57 40.55
CA LYS A 319 18.09 -45.45 40.65
C LYS A 319 17.57 -44.23 39.88
N ARG A 320 18.29 -43.11 39.93
CA ARG A 320 17.94 -41.84 39.28
C ARG A 320 18.02 -41.92 37.76
N ILE A 321 18.85 -42.80 37.20
CA ILE A 321 18.90 -43.08 35.76
C ILE A 321 17.54 -43.63 35.27
N ASN A 322 16.88 -44.47 36.08
CA ASN A 322 15.54 -44.97 35.76
C ASN A 322 14.48 -43.87 35.88
N ASP A 323 14.54 -43.03 36.93
CA ASP A 323 13.65 -41.87 37.08
C ASP A 323 13.75 -40.92 35.86
N ILE A 324 14.97 -40.64 35.37
CA ILE A 324 15.20 -39.79 34.20
C ILE A 324 14.57 -40.40 32.93
N ARG A 325 14.70 -41.73 32.74
CA ARG A 325 14.14 -42.44 31.57
C ARG A 325 12.61 -42.46 31.58
N GLU A 326 12.00 -42.72 32.73
CA GLU A 326 10.55 -42.64 32.94
C GLU A 326 10.03 -41.23 32.62
N CYS A 327 10.67 -40.19 33.18
CA CYS A 327 10.25 -38.81 32.95
C CYS A 327 10.44 -38.35 31.50
N LYS A 328 11.47 -38.86 30.80
CA LYS A 328 11.73 -38.64 29.37
C LYS A 328 10.61 -39.20 28.49
N GLU A 329 10.15 -40.43 28.77
CA GLU A 329 9.05 -41.05 28.04
C GLU A 329 7.72 -40.33 28.29
N ALA A 330 7.47 -39.92 29.53
CA ALA A 330 6.30 -39.10 29.89
C ALA A 330 6.30 -37.73 29.19
N ALA A 331 7.42 -36.99 29.22
CA ALA A 331 7.55 -35.69 28.57
C ALA A 331 7.34 -35.78 27.05
N LEU A 332 7.94 -36.80 26.40
CA LEU A 332 7.80 -37.04 24.96
C LEU A 332 6.43 -37.58 24.54
N SER A 333 5.57 -38.00 25.47
CA SER A 333 4.27 -38.64 25.15
C SER A 333 3.06 -37.84 25.63
N HIS A 334 3.19 -37.06 26.71
CA HIS A 334 2.11 -36.29 27.32
C HIS A 334 2.37 -34.78 27.37
N GLY A 335 3.63 -34.31 27.38
CA GLY A 335 3.94 -32.87 27.43
C GLY A 335 3.35 -32.11 26.25
N GLY A 336 3.55 -32.62 25.02
CA GLY A 336 3.02 -32.01 23.79
C GLY A 336 1.50 -31.83 23.76
N SER A 337 0.74 -32.76 24.33
CA SER A 337 -0.73 -32.66 24.44
C SER A 337 -1.16 -31.78 25.62
N MET A 338 -0.52 -31.89 26.77
CA MET A 338 -0.83 -31.08 27.97
C MET A 338 -0.69 -29.57 27.68
N HIS A 339 0.41 -29.16 27.07
CA HIS A 339 0.63 -27.77 26.63
C HIS A 339 -0.31 -27.34 25.49
N ARG A 340 -0.74 -28.26 24.59
CA ARG A 340 -1.75 -27.98 23.56
C ARG A 340 -3.11 -27.63 24.18
N GLU A 341 -3.52 -28.33 25.24
CA GLU A 341 -4.77 -28.03 25.95
C GLU A 341 -4.68 -26.77 26.83
N ARG A 342 -3.51 -26.47 27.41
CA ARG A 342 -3.28 -25.19 28.11
C ARG A 342 -3.47 -23.99 27.19
N ARG A 343 -2.92 -24.00 25.97
CA ARG A 343 -3.10 -22.90 25.00
C ARG A 343 -4.55 -22.73 24.55
N LYS A 344 -5.31 -23.82 24.40
CA LYS A 344 -6.76 -23.74 24.15
C LYS A 344 -7.48 -23.03 25.30
N PHE A 345 -7.24 -23.45 26.54
CA PHE A 345 -7.83 -22.82 27.73
C PHE A 345 -7.48 -21.32 27.82
N LEU A 346 -6.19 -20.99 27.65
CA LEU A 346 -5.72 -19.62 27.75
C LEU A 346 -6.29 -18.71 26.65
N ARG A 347 -6.57 -19.20 25.44
CA ARG A 347 -7.29 -18.38 24.43
C ARG A 347 -8.66 -17.96 24.93
N SER A 348 -9.47 -18.89 25.44
CA SER A 348 -10.78 -18.57 26.00
C SER A 348 -10.68 -17.66 27.23
N ALA A 349 -9.77 -17.94 28.16
CA ALA A 349 -9.61 -17.17 29.40
C ALA A 349 -9.10 -15.74 29.14
N LEU A 350 -8.10 -15.55 28.26
CA LEU A 350 -7.60 -14.21 27.91
C LEU A 350 -8.63 -13.42 27.09
N LYS A 351 -9.43 -14.09 26.24
CA LYS A 351 -10.54 -13.47 25.50
C LYS A 351 -11.63 -12.95 26.44
N GLU A 352 -12.08 -13.75 27.40
CA GLU A 352 -13.03 -13.33 28.44
C GLU A 352 -12.45 -12.15 29.25
N LEU A 353 -11.23 -12.33 29.79
CA LEU A 353 -10.57 -11.34 30.64
C LEU A 353 -10.35 -10.00 29.92
N ALA A 354 -9.84 -10.01 28.67
CA ALA A 354 -9.67 -8.79 27.89
C ALA A 354 -11.00 -8.09 27.61
N THR A 355 -12.04 -8.83 27.20
CA THR A 355 -13.37 -8.26 26.89
C THR A 355 -14.01 -7.61 28.12
N VAL A 356 -13.98 -8.29 29.28
CA VAL A 356 -14.56 -7.75 30.53
C VAL A 356 -13.78 -6.54 31.04
N LEU A 357 -12.45 -6.50 30.87
CA LEU A 357 -11.62 -5.35 31.24
C LEU A 357 -11.71 -4.18 30.24
N ALA A 358 -12.09 -4.44 28.99
CA ALA A 358 -12.39 -3.40 28.00
C ALA A 358 -13.73 -2.69 28.30
N ASP A 359 -14.76 -3.47 28.69
CA ASP A 359 -16.09 -2.97 29.09
C ASP A 359 -16.05 -2.26 30.46
N GLN A 360 -15.35 -2.84 31.44
CA GLN A 360 -15.19 -2.27 32.78
C GLN A 360 -13.72 -1.98 33.16
N PRO A 361 -13.07 -0.95 32.58
CA PRO A 361 -11.67 -0.59 32.89
C PRO A 361 -11.39 -0.28 34.36
N GLY A 362 -12.42 0.04 35.15
CA GLY A 362 -12.31 0.20 36.61
C GLY A 362 -11.80 -1.06 37.32
N LEU A 363 -12.08 -2.24 36.79
CA LEU A 363 -11.64 -3.53 37.35
C LEU A 363 -10.11 -3.73 37.26
N LEU A 364 -9.40 -2.98 36.41
CA LEU A 364 -7.93 -3.03 36.33
C LEU A 364 -7.25 -2.59 37.64
N GLY A 365 -7.95 -1.89 38.54
CA GLY A 365 -7.50 -1.69 39.92
C GLY A 365 -7.49 -3.00 40.72
N PRO A 366 -8.64 -3.52 41.17
CA PRO A 366 -8.71 -4.72 42.01
C PRO A 366 -8.23 -6.01 41.32
N LYS A 367 -8.24 -6.10 39.98
CA LYS A 367 -7.93 -7.34 39.24
C LYS A 367 -6.60 -7.31 38.47
N ALA A 368 -5.71 -6.35 38.75
CA ALA A 368 -4.40 -6.25 38.09
C ALA A 368 -3.59 -7.56 38.13
N LEU A 369 -3.66 -8.29 39.25
CA LEU A 369 -3.00 -9.59 39.43
C LEU A 369 -3.35 -10.59 38.32
N PHE A 370 -4.63 -10.70 37.96
CA PHE A 370 -5.10 -11.62 36.91
C PHE A 370 -4.54 -11.24 35.54
N VAL A 371 -4.34 -9.94 35.26
CA VAL A 371 -3.72 -9.47 34.01
C VAL A 371 -2.27 -9.96 33.91
N PHE A 372 -1.48 -9.82 34.98
CA PHE A 372 -0.08 -10.26 34.99
C PHE A 372 0.07 -11.79 35.01
N MET A 373 -0.82 -12.51 35.72
CA MET A 373 -0.92 -13.98 35.65
C MET A 373 -1.21 -14.44 34.21
N ALA A 374 -2.25 -13.91 33.59
CA ALA A 374 -2.66 -14.26 32.22
C ALA A 374 -1.54 -14.03 31.20
N LEU A 375 -0.89 -12.86 31.26
CA LEU A 375 0.25 -12.54 30.40
C LEU A 375 1.46 -13.46 30.64
N SER A 376 1.75 -13.83 31.89
CA SER A 376 2.86 -14.75 32.18
C SER A 376 2.56 -16.17 31.69
N PHE A 377 1.36 -16.70 31.93
CA PHE A 377 1.00 -18.07 31.55
C PHE A 377 0.97 -18.22 30.02
N ALA A 378 0.39 -17.25 29.31
CA ALA A 378 0.37 -17.26 27.85
C ALA A 378 1.78 -17.11 27.26
N ARG A 379 2.65 -16.25 27.84
CA ARG A 379 4.06 -16.15 27.43
C ARG A 379 4.81 -17.46 27.65
N ASP A 380 4.66 -18.10 28.81
CA ASP A 380 5.32 -19.35 29.15
C ASP A 380 4.95 -20.46 28.14
N GLU A 381 3.66 -20.60 27.81
CA GLU A 381 3.18 -21.57 26.82
C GLU A 381 3.65 -21.28 25.37
N ILE A 382 3.87 -20.01 25.01
CA ILE A 382 4.43 -19.62 23.70
C ILE A 382 5.92 -19.99 23.62
N ILE A 383 6.73 -19.65 24.64
CA ILE A 383 8.17 -19.96 24.62
C ILE A 383 8.44 -21.46 24.82
N TRP A 384 7.52 -22.19 25.45
CA TRP A 384 7.54 -23.65 25.50
C TRP A 384 7.27 -24.24 24.12
N LEU A 385 6.21 -23.79 23.43
CA LEU A 385 5.87 -24.28 22.10
C LEU A 385 7.01 -24.03 21.10
N LEU A 386 7.55 -22.81 21.07
CA LEU A 386 8.59 -22.42 20.12
C LEU A 386 9.83 -23.32 20.23
N ARG A 387 10.39 -23.49 21.45
CA ARG A 387 11.59 -24.32 21.61
C ARG A 387 11.36 -25.80 21.29
N HIS A 388 10.18 -26.34 21.57
CA HIS A 388 9.88 -27.74 21.31
C HIS A 388 9.55 -28.00 19.84
N ALA A 389 8.90 -27.06 19.15
CA ALA A 389 8.60 -27.16 17.71
C ALA A 389 9.87 -27.25 16.83
N ASP A 390 10.91 -26.50 17.18
CA ASP A 390 12.15 -26.44 16.42
C ASP A 390 13.15 -27.57 16.76
N ASN A 391 13.06 -28.17 17.96
CA ASN A 391 14.11 -29.05 18.49
C ASN A 391 13.66 -30.48 18.84
N ILE A 392 12.37 -30.82 18.72
CA ILE A 392 11.84 -32.17 19.00
C ILE A 392 11.29 -32.81 17.72
N GLN A 393 11.62 -34.09 17.52
CA GLN A 393 11.08 -34.87 16.41
C GLN A 393 9.58 -35.09 16.56
N LYS A 394 8.83 -34.78 15.50
CA LYS A 394 7.37 -34.92 15.45
C LYS A 394 6.96 -36.39 15.29
N LYS A 395 5.98 -36.85 16.07
CA LYS A 395 5.34 -38.16 15.91
C LYS A 395 4.16 -38.09 14.93
N SER A 396 3.44 -36.96 14.93
CA SER A 396 2.34 -36.64 13.99
C SER A 396 2.57 -35.31 13.26
N ALA A 397 1.91 -35.09 12.13
CA ALA A 397 2.08 -33.88 11.32
C ALA A 397 1.68 -32.58 12.07
N ASP A 398 0.63 -32.63 12.91
CA ASP A 398 0.17 -31.51 13.72
C ASP A 398 0.92 -31.36 15.07
N ASP A 399 1.95 -32.17 15.33
CA ASP A 399 2.76 -32.03 16.55
C ASP A 399 3.51 -30.70 16.58
N PHE A 400 3.43 -30.04 17.73
CA PHE A 400 3.98 -28.71 17.99
C PHE A 400 3.52 -27.62 16.98
N ILE A 401 2.40 -27.84 16.29
CA ILE A 401 1.71 -26.82 15.48
C ILE A 401 0.49 -26.33 16.26
N ASP A 402 0.30 -25.00 16.30
CA ASP A 402 -0.95 -24.38 16.80
C ASP A 402 -1.41 -23.31 15.80
N LYS A 403 -2.40 -23.67 14.97
CA LYS A 403 -2.96 -22.81 13.91
C LYS A 403 -3.67 -21.57 14.47
N HIS A 404 -3.93 -21.51 15.78
CA HIS A 404 -4.62 -20.42 16.47
C HIS A 404 -3.68 -19.61 17.39
N ILE A 405 -2.35 -19.76 17.24
CA ILE A 405 -1.37 -19.04 18.09
C ILE A 405 -1.51 -17.52 18.01
N ALA A 406 -1.97 -16.99 16.86
CA ALA A 406 -2.24 -15.56 16.67
C ALA A 406 -3.35 -15.02 17.58
N GLU A 407 -4.42 -15.78 17.84
CA GLU A 407 -5.50 -15.37 18.76
C GLU A 407 -4.98 -15.21 20.20
N LEU A 408 -4.08 -16.11 20.63
CA LEU A 408 -3.46 -16.02 21.97
C LEU A 408 -2.58 -14.77 22.09
N ILE A 409 -1.77 -14.48 21.06
CA ILE A 409 -0.88 -13.31 21.04
C ILE A 409 -1.69 -12.00 20.94
N PHE A 410 -2.78 -12.00 20.17
CA PHE A 410 -3.68 -10.85 20.05
C PHE A 410 -4.27 -10.46 21.42
N TYR A 411 -4.87 -11.42 22.15
CA TYR A 411 -5.43 -11.10 23.47
C TYR A 411 -4.37 -10.76 24.54
N MET A 412 -3.11 -11.18 24.37
CA MET A 412 -2.00 -10.66 25.18
C MET A 412 -1.72 -9.18 24.89
N GLU A 413 -1.70 -8.75 23.63
CA GLU A 413 -1.49 -7.33 23.29
C GLU A 413 -2.70 -6.44 23.60
N GLU A 414 -3.93 -6.97 23.56
CA GLU A 414 -5.13 -6.31 24.12
C GLU A 414 -4.94 -6.02 25.62
N LEU A 415 -4.63 -7.04 26.44
CA LEU A 415 -4.38 -6.86 27.88
C LEU A 415 -3.25 -5.85 28.15
N ARG A 416 -2.19 -5.86 27.32
CA ARG A 416 -1.10 -4.88 27.39
C ARG A 416 -1.54 -3.48 26.92
N ALA A 417 -2.43 -3.37 25.94
CA ALA A 417 -3.03 -2.12 25.50
C ALA A 417 -3.93 -1.52 26.60
N HIS A 418 -4.72 -2.33 27.30
CA HIS A 418 -5.53 -1.90 28.45
C HIS A 418 -4.65 -1.35 29.57
N VAL A 419 -3.55 -2.03 29.94
CA VAL A 419 -2.59 -1.53 30.94
C VAL A 419 -1.93 -0.21 30.48
N ARG A 420 -1.56 -0.06 29.20
CA ARG A 420 -1.01 1.19 28.65
C ARG A 420 -2.05 2.34 28.66
N LYS A 421 -3.30 2.05 28.26
CA LYS A 421 -4.40 3.02 28.09
C LYS A 421 -5.00 3.48 29.42
N TYR A 422 -5.13 2.56 30.37
CA TYR A 422 -5.81 2.77 31.66
C TYR A 422 -4.87 2.70 32.86
N GLY A 423 -3.54 2.72 32.67
CA GLY A 423 -2.54 2.79 33.74
C GLY A 423 -2.85 3.80 34.86
N PRO A 424 -3.38 5.01 34.59
CA PRO A 424 -3.82 5.94 35.64
C PRO A 424 -4.92 5.41 36.58
N VAL A 425 -5.76 4.48 36.11
CA VAL A 425 -6.78 3.80 36.94
C VAL A 425 -6.11 2.86 37.94
N MET A 426 -5.14 2.07 37.46
CA MET A 426 -4.34 1.16 38.29
C MET A 426 -3.53 1.95 39.32
N GLN A 427 -2.82 2.99 38.87
CA GLN A 427 -2.03 3.89 39.73
C GLN A 427 -2.89 4.53 40.83
N ARG A 428 -4.08 5.04 40.48
CA ARG A 428 -5.00 5.62 41.46
C ARG A 428 -5.46 4.60 42.50
N TYR A 429 -5.85 3.39 42.06
CA TYR A 429 -6.28 2.33 42.95
C TYR A 429 -5.17 1.94 43.94
N TYR A 430 -3.97 1.62 43.44
CA TYR A 430 -2.86 1.19 44.29
C TYR A 430 -2.28 2.30 45.16
N VAL A 431 -2.31 3.57 44.74
CA VAL A 431 -1.98 4.71 45.62
C VAL A 431 -2.92 4.78 46.82
N GLN A 432 -4.23 4.54 46.62
CA GLN A 432 -5.20 4.51 47.71
C GLN A 432 -5.06 3.26 48.60
N TYR A 433 -4.66 2.13 48.02
CA TYR A 433 -4.41 0.88 48.75
C TYR A 433 -3.18 1.02 49.67
N LEU A 434 -2.07 1.53 49.12
CA LEU A 434 -0.81 1.77 49.84
C LEU A 434 -0.98 2.74 51.02
N SER A 435 -1.59 3.91 50.81
CA SER A 435 -1.69 4.93 51.86
C SER A 435 -2.86 4.72 52.84
N GLY A 436 -3.87 3.95 52.45
CA GLY A 436 -5.07 3.70 53.26
C GLY A 436 -5.08 2.38 54.02
N PHE A 437 -4.63 1.28 53.41
CA PHE A 437 -4.68 -0.07 54.00
C PHE A 437 -3.28 -0.57 54.37
N ASP A 438 -2.38 -0.70 53.38
CA ASP A 438 -1.07 -1.33 53.59
C ASP A 438 -0.25 -0.59 54.65
N ALA A 439 -0.26 0.76 54.62
CA ALA A 439 0.46 1.58 55.59
C ALA A 439 -0.03 1.39 57.04
N VAL A 440 -1.32 1.10 57.24
CA VAL A 440 -1.90 0.87 58.58
C VAL A 440 -1.48 -0.50 59.10
N VAL A 441 -1.66 -1.55 58.29
CA VAL A 441 -1.31 -2.93 58.65
C VAL A 441 0.20 -3.08 58.84
N LEU A 442 1.02 -2.47 57.98
CA LEU A 442 2.49 -2.47 58.13
C LEU A 442 2.92 -1.74 59.40
N ASN A 443 2.33 -0.58 59.71
CA ASN A 443 2.67 0.13 60.94
C ASN A 443 2.26 -0.67 62.19
N GLU A 444 1.08 -1.28 62.21
CA GLU A 444 0.66 -2.16 63.31
C GLU A 444 1.64 -3.33 63.51
N LEU A 445 2.07 -3.98 62.42
CA LEU A 445 3.06 -5.06 62.47
C LEU A 445 4.40 -4.55 63.03
N VAL A 446 4.89 -3.38 62.58
CA VAL A 446 6.14 -2.75 63.05
C VAL A 446 6.09 -2.43 64.54
N GLN A 447 5.00 -1.83 65.05
CA GLN A 447 4.87 -1.49 66.47
C GLN A 447 4.79 -2.73 67.38
N ASN A 448 4.40 -3.89 66.85
CA ASN A 448 4.33 -5.16 67.58
C ASN A 448 5.66 -5.93 67.61
N LEU A 449 6.74 -5.44 66.98
CA LEU A 449 8.07 -6.08 67.03
C LEU A 449 8.77 -5.77 68.36
N SER A 450 8.98 -6.79 69.20
CA SER A 450 9.60 -6.64 70.52
C SER A 450 11.09 -6.29 70.50
N VAL A 451 11.81 -6.62 69.42
CA VAL A 451 13.23 -6.31 69.20
C VAL A 451 13.46 -6.10 67.70
N CYS A 452 14.06 -4.97 67.34
CA CYS A 452 14.52 -4.66 65.98
C CYS A 452 15.79 -3.79 66.09
N PRO A 453 16.85 -3.99 65.28
CA PRO A 453 17.98 -3.07 65.24
C PRO A 453 17.62 -1.75 64.54
N GLU A 454 18.51 -0.76 64.65
CA GLU A 454 18.28 0.61 64.17
C GLU A 454 18.16 0.69 62.65
N ASP A 455 19.03 0.01 61.90
CA ASP A 455 19.04 0.03 60.43
C ASP A 455 17.71 -0.48 59.84
N GLU A 456 17.23 -1.64 60.29
CA GLU A 456 15.94 -2.22 59.86
C GLU A 456 14.75 -1.34 60.30
N SER A 457 14.80 -0.77 61.50
CA SER A 457 13.75 0.13 62.02
C SER A 457 13.63 1.42 61.18
N ILE A 458 14.76 1.99 60.76
CA ILE A 458 14.80 3.13 59.82
C ILE A 458 14.19 2.75 58.47
N ILE A 459 14.48 1.56 57.94
CA ILE A 459 13.92 1.08 56.67
C ILE A 459 12.39 0.87 56.77
N MET A 460 11.91 0.17 57.80
CA MET A 460 10.48 -0.12 57.96
C MET A 460 9.65 1.14 58.21
N SER A 461 10.15 2.07 59.04
CA SER A 461 9.50 3.37 59.26
C SER A 461 9.55 4.26 58.01
N SER A 462 10.61 4.20 57.20
CA SER A 462 10.70 4.87 55.90
C SER A 462 9.62 4.38 54.91
N PHE A 463 9.30 3.07 54.89
CA PHE A 463 8.19 2.56 54.09
C PHE A 463 6.84 3.15 54.53
N VAL A 464 6.50 3.10 55.83
CA VAL A 464 5.25 3.68 56.37
C VAL A 464 5.15 5.18 56.06
N ASN A 465 6.22 5.94 56.27
CA ASN A 465 6.28 7.37 55.95
C ASN A 465 6.10 7.64 54.44
N THR A 466 6.73 6.82 53.59
CA THR A 466 6.59 6.93 52.13
C THR A 466 5.15 6.64 51.71
N MET A 467 4.57 5.53 52.17
CA MET A 467 3.23 5.08 51.79
C MET A 467 2.14 6.05 52.26
N THR A 468 2.18 6.50 53.51
CA THR A 468 1.23 7.51 54.04
C THR A 468 1.32 8.86 53.33
N SER A 469 2.48 9.22 52.75
CA SER A 469 2.63 10.45 51.95
C SER A 469 1.97 10.39 50.57
N LEU A 470 1.50 9.22 50.12
CA LEU A 470 0.87 9.02 48.81
C LEU A 470 -0.61 9.41 48.81
N SER A 471 -1.02 10.16 47.78
CA SER A 471 -2.36 10.74 47.65
C SER A 471 -2.81 10.80 46.20
N VAL A 472 -4.13 10.68 45.99
CA VAL A 472 -4.77 10.82 44.67
C VAL A 472 -4.48 12.19 44.01
N LYS A 473 -4.12 13.21 44.81
CA LYS A 473 -3.71 14.53 44.33
C LYS A 473 -2.33 14.52 43.65
N GLN A 474 -1.38 13.66 44.07
CA GLN A 474 -0.14 13.43 43.31
C GLN A 474 -0.45 12.66 42.02
N GLY A 475 -1.34 11.65 42.07
CA GLY A 475 -1.88 11.00 40.85
C GLY A 475 -2.64 11.93 39.90
N SER A 476 -2.93 13.16 40.32
CA SER A 476 -3.52 14.23 39.49
C SER A 476 -2.48 15.22 38.94
N ARG A 477 -1.22 15.18 39.40
CA ARG A 477 -0.11 16.04 38.96
C ARG A 477 0.88 15.23 38.15
N ILE A 478 0.88 15.45 36.83
CA ILE A 478 1.71 14.71 35.88
C ILE A 478 3.20 14.99 36.13
N LEU A 479 3.89 14.03 36.76
CA LEU A 479 5.32 13.81 36.53
C LEU A 479 5.50 13.13 35.16
N ILE A 480 6.53 13.51 34.43
CA ILE A 480 6.58 13.31 32.97
C ILE A 480 6.99 11.87 32.61
N PHE A 481 6.04 11.13 32.03
CA PHE A 481 6.28 10.30 30.85
C PHE A 481 5.19 10.62 29.77
N PRO A 482 5.55 10.83 28.49
CA PRO A 482 4.65 11.34 27.42
C PRO A 482 3.95 10.25 26.57
N LEU A 483 2.81 10.45 25.85
CA LEU A 483 1.73 11.45 25.88
C LEU A 483 0.48 11.01 25.03
N LYS A 484 -0.77 11.21 25.53
CA LYS A 484 -2.08 11.46 24.83
C LYS A 484 -2.63 10.50 23.71
N ARG A 485 -3.82 9.85 23.90
CA ARG A 485 -5.24 10.18 23.45
C ARG A 485 -5.56 9.88 21.96
N HIS A 486 -6.75 9.48 21.45
CA HIS A 486 -8.14 9.12 21.88
C HIS A 486 -8.78 8.18 20.76
N TYR A 487 -10.09 7.93 20.44
CA TYR A 487 -11.47 8.34 20.86
C TYR A 487 -12.56 7.32 20.37
N ASP A 488 -13.66 7.17 21.11
CA ASP A 488 -15.06 6.70 20.80
C ASP A 488 -15.36 5.44 19.94
N SER A 489 -16.65 5.19 19.62
CA SER A 489 -17.33 3.85 19.73
C SER A 489 -18.44 3.53 18.71
N VAL A 490 -18.87 2.24 18.59
CA VAL A 490 -20.26 1.78 18.30
C VAL A 490 -20.43 0.25 18.58
N SER A 491 -21.66 -0.29 18.56
CA SER A 491 -22.12 -1.57 19.16
C SER A 491 -22.28 -2.80 18.24
N GLN A 492 -22.45 -3.99 18.83
CA GLN A 492 -22.83 -5.28 18.18
C GLN A 492 -24.27 -5.29 17.62
N PRO A 493 -24.67 -6.30 16.80
CA PRO A 493 -25.26 -7.54 17.37
C PRO A 493 -24.88 -8.87 16.66
N PHE A 494 -25.30 -10.00 17.26
CA PHE A 494 -25.26 -11.37 16.71
C PHE A 494 -26.26 -11.59 15.54
N TRP A 495 -26.09 -12.69 14.78
CA TRP A 495 -27.14 -13.70 14.50
C TRP A 495 -26.54 -15.04 14.01
N CYS A 496 -27.38 -16.07 13.78
CA CYS A 496 -26.96 -17.48 13.65
C CYS A 496 -26.99 -18.04 12.21
N HIS A 497 -26.18 -19.09 12.00
CA HIS A 497 -26.29 -20.21 11.05
C HIS A 497 -26.97 -20.02 9.68
N ASP A 498 -26.22 -20.35 8.62
CA ASP A 498 -26.67 -21.33 7.61
C ASP A 498 -25.48 -22.14 7.04
N PRO A 499 -25.65 -23.40 6.55
CA PRO A 499 -24.54 -24.31 6.27
C PRO A 499 -24.10 -24.38 4.78
N LEU A 500 -24.42 -23.36 3.97
CA LEU A 500 -24.01 -23.25 2.56
C LEU A 500 -23.29 -21.92 2.35
N PHE A 501 -21.97 -21.96 2.19
CA PHE A 501 -21.14 -20.77 1.96
C PHE A 501 -20.74 -20.62 0.47
N PRO A 502 -21.41 -19.72 -0.29
CA PRO A 502 -20.89 -19.16 -1.53
C PRO A 502 -19.42 -18.73 -1.46
N ILE A 503 -18.80 -18.58 -2.63
CA ILE A 503 -17.43 -18.04 -2.75
C ILE A 503 -17.41 -16.57 -2.28
N LEU A 504 -18.47 -15.81 -2.55
CA LEU A 504 -18.62 -14.41 -2.12
C LEU A 504 -18.53 -14.27 -0.60
N ASP A 505 -19.29 -15.08 0.15
CA ASP A 505 -19.34 -15.05 1.62
C ASP A 505 -17.97 -15.35 2.25
N LYS A 506 -17.21 -16.28 1.64
CA LYS A 506 -15.83 -16.60 2.06
C LYS A 506 -14.89 -15.43 1.84
N LEU A 507 -15.00 -14.75 0.69
CA LEU A 507 -14.22 -13.55 0.37
C LEU A 507 -14.61 -12.38 1.28
N HIS A 508 -15.91 -12.19 1.54
CA HIS A 508 -16.44 -11.14 2.40
C HIS A 508 -16.00 -11.32 3.85
N THR A 509 -16.10 -12.54 4.38
CA THR A 509 -15.64 -12.87 5.74
C THR A 509 -14.13 -12.69 5.87
N ALA A 510 -13.35 -13.18 4.90
CA ALA A 510 -11.89 -13.01 4.90
C ALA A 510 -11.48 -11.52 4.79
N LEU A 511 -12.23 -10.71 4.03
CA LEU A 511 -12.03 -9.26 3.95
C LEU A 511 -12.35 -8.60 5.29
N SER A 512 -13.48 -8.89 5.93
CA SER A 512 -13.87 -8.25 7.19
C SER A 512 -12.91 -8.58 8.34
N GLU A 513 -12.48 -9.84 8.48
CA GLU A 513 -11.50 -10.28 9.49
C GLU A 513 -10.12 -9.62 9.30
N LEU A 514 -9.67 -9.50 8.05
CA LEU A 514 -8.40 -8.85 7.72
C LEU A 514 -8.49 -7.32 7.88
N CYS A 515 -9.60 -6.70 7.46
CA CYS A 515 -9.81 -5.27 7.63
C CYS A 515 -9.98 -4.87 9.10
N PHE A 516 -10.62 -5.70 9.94
CA PHE A 516 -10.58 -5.54 11.40
C PHE A 516 -9.12 -5.50 11.88
N SER A 517 -8.30 -6.45 11.46
CA SER A 517 -6.87 -6.51 11.83
C SER A 517 -6.05 -5.31 11.33
N ILE A 518 -6.39 -4.72 10.17
CA ILE A 518 -5.74 -3.53 9.60
C ILE A 518 -6.19 -2.25 10.33
N ASN A 519 -7.47 -2.15 10.71
CA ASN A 519 -8.05 -0.96 11.32
C ASN A 519 -7.91 -0.93 12.87
N TYR A 520 -7.68 -2.09 13.49
CA TYR A 520 -7.62 -2.29 14.95
C TYR A 520 -6.68 -1.32 15.69
N VAL A 521 -5.57 -0.89 15.08
CA VAL A 521 -4.69 0.14 15.65
C VAL A 521 -4.33 1.20 14.60
N PRO A 522 -4.55 2.51 14.88
CA PRO A 522 -4.27 3.57 13.91
C PRO A 522 -2.80 3.66 13.50
N ASN A 523 -1.87 3.40 14.41
CA ASN A 523 -0.45 3.26 14.14
C ASN A 523 0.25 2.45 15.25
N MET A 524 1.48 2.00 14.98
CA MET A 524 2.36 1.36 15.95
C MET A 524 3.78 1.91 15.84
N ILE A 525 4.47 2.08 16.98
CA ILE A 525 5.86 2.53 17.04
C ILE A 525 6.76 1.32 17.21
N VAL A 526 7.64 1.08 16.25
CA VAL A 526 8.64 0.00 16.29
C VAL A 526 10.02 0.64 16.11
N TRP A 527 10.82 0.64 17.19
CA TRP A 527 12.16 1.26 17.22
C TRP A 527 12.14 2.72 16.71
N GLU A 528 11.35 3.57 17.37
CA GLU A 528 11.07 4.97 17.03
C GLU A 528 10.45 5.25 15.64
N HIS A 529 10.26 4.24 14.79
CA HIS A 529 9.59 4.38 13.50
C HIS A 529 8.09 4.15 13.66
N THR A 530 7.26 5.07 13.16
CA THR A 530 5.79 4.96 13.20
C THR A 530 5.28 4.28 11.92
N PHE A 531 4.55 3.18 12.09
CA PHE A 531 3.90 2.42 11.01
C PHE A 531 2.39 2.62 11.09
N THR A 532 1.75 2.98 9.98
CA THR A 532 0.31 3.29 9.89
C THR A 532 -0.37 2.26 8.96
N PRO A 533 -0.99 1.18 9.48
CA PRO A 533 -1.36 0.01 8.66
C PRO A 533 -2.29 0.31 7.48
N ARG A 534 -3.28 1.20 7.67
CA ARG A 534 -4.23 1.59 6.63
C ARG A 534 -3.59 2.21 5.37
N GLU A 535 -2.46 2.92 5.49
CA GLU A 535 -1.84 3.58 4.34
C GLU A 535 -1.25 2.57 3.34
N TYR A 536 -0.83 1.40 3.85
CA TYR A 536 -0.43 0.26 3.01
C TYR A 536 -1.62 -0.30 2.22
N LEU A 537 -2.81 -0.33 2.82
CA LEU A 537 -4.03 -0.70 2.11
C LEU A 537 -4.39 0.35 1.06
N THR A 538 -4.45 1.64 1.41
CA THR A 538 -4.72 2.75 0.47
C THR A 538 -3.84 2.66 -0.77
N SER A 539 -2.52 2.57 -0.60
CA SER A 539 -1.56 2.50 -1.72
C SER A 539 -1.73 1.21 -2.56
N HIS A 540 -2.05 0.08 -1.93
CA HIS A 540 -2.34 -1.15 -2.67
C HIS A 540 -3.68 -1.12 -3.41
N LEU A 541 -4.68 -0.40 -2.92
CA LEU A 541 -5.96 -0.20 -3.61
C LEU A 541 -5.77 0.70 -4.84
N GLU A 542 -5.02 1.80 -4.74
CA GLU A 542 -4.67 2.67 -5.87
C GLU A 542 -3.99 1.87 -7.00
N ILE A 543 -2.87 1.20 -6.68
CA ILE A 543 -2.09 0.39 -7.64
C ILE A 543 -2.94 -0.74 -8.23
N ARG A 544 -3.81 -1.38 -7.43
CA ARG A 544 -4.70 -2.44 -7.93
C ARG A 544 -5.77 -1.89 -8.86
N PHE A 545 -6.40 -0.76 -8.52
CA PHE A 545 -7.48 -0.20 -9.32
C PHE A 545 -6.97 0.29 -10.68
N THR A 546 -5.85 1.03 -10.73
CA THR A 546 -5.18 1.41 -11.99
C THR A 546 -4.91 0.19 -12.87
N LYS A 547 -4.26 -0.85 -12.32
CA LYS A 547 -3.94 -2.08 -13.07
C LYS A 547 -5.20 -2.83 -13.51
N SER A 548 -6.27 -2.82 -12.72
CA SER A 548 -7.53 -3.47 -13.06
C SER A 548 -8.27 -2.73 -14.17
N ILE A 549 -8.30 -1.40 -14.18
CA ILE A 549 -8.91 -0.60 -15.27
C ILE A 549 -8.24 -0.94 -16.60
N VAL A 550 -6.92 -0.76 -16.69
CA VAL A 550 -6.15 -1.02 -17.93
C VAL A 550 -6.22 -2.49 -18.35
N GLY A 551 -6.27 -3.42 -17.38
CA GLY A 551 -6.50 -4.84 -17.65
C GLY A 551 -7.89 -5.15 -18.23
N MET A 552 -8.94 -4.51 -17.70
CA MET A 552 -10.32 -4.67 -18.20
C MET A 552 -10.55 -3.99 -19.55
N THR A 553 -9.68 -3.08 -19.99
CA THR A 553 -9.68 -2.55 -21.36
C THR A 553 -9.32 -3.61 -22.41
N MET A 554 -8.70 -4.73 -22.01
CA MET A 554 -8.42 -5.91 -22.86
C MET A 554 -7.67 -5.59 -24.18
N TYR A 555 -6.95 -4.47 -24.24
CA TYR A 555 -6.33 -3.99 -25.47
C TYR A 555 -5.21 -4.93 -25.96
N ASN A 556 -5.28 -5.34 -27.22
CA ASN A 556 -4.27 -6.16 -27.87
C ASN A 556 -3.90 -5.58 -29.24
N GLN A 557 -2.69 -5.00 -29.32
CA GLN A 557 -2.18 -4.37 -30.54
C GLN A 557 -2.02 -5.34 -31.73
N THR A 558 -1.86 -6.65 -31.48
CA THR A 558 -1.64 -7.65 -32.53
C THR A 558 -2.94 -8.09 -33.20
N THR A 559 -4.03 -8.23 -32.43
CA THR A 559 -5.37 -8.61 -32.95
C THR A 559 -6.27 -7.40 -33.22
N GLN A 560 -5.85 -6.20 -32.80
CA GLN A 560 -6.63 -4.96 -32.82
C GLN A 560 -7.94 -5.04 -32.01
N GLU A 561 -7.93 -5.86 -30.95
CA GLU A 561 -9.05 -6.00 -30.01
C GLU A 561 -8.96 -4.94 -28.89
N ILE A 562 -10.12 -4.44 -28.46
CA ILE A 562 -10.30 -3.61 -27.27
C ILE A 562 -11.69 -3.86 -26.69
N ALA A 563 -11.86 -3.74 -25.37
CA ALA A 563 -13.17 -3.83 -24.72
C ALA A 563 -14.07 -2.66 -25.14
N LYS A 564 -15.38 -2.87 -25.20
CA LYS A 564 -16.33 -1.79 -25.48
C LYS A 564 -16.35 -0.78 -24.33
N PRO A 565 -16.44 0.54 -24.61
CA PRO A 565 -16.57 1.56 -23.58
C PRO A 565 -17.67 1.27 -22.53
N SER A 566 -18.85 0.76 -22.93
CA SER A 566 -19.97 0.45 -22.02
C SER A 566 -19.70 -0.75 -21.10
N GLU A 567 -19.08 -1.81 -21.63
CA GLU A 567 -18.68 -3.01 -20.88
C GLU A 567 -17.58 -2.66 -19.86
N LEU A 568 -16.61 -1.82 -20.26
CA LEU A 568 -15.58 -1.29 -19.37
C LEU A 568 -16.17 -0.36 -18.30
N GLN A 569 -17.02 0.60 -18.68
CA GLN A 569 -17.67 1.53 -17.74
C GLN A 569 -18.50 0.77 -16.70
N THR A 570 -19.26 -0.24 -17.13
CA THR A 570 -20.04 -1.11 -16.22
C THR A 570 -19.12 -1.85 -15.24
N SER A 571 -18.01 -2.40 -15.74
CA SER A 571 -17.02 -3.10 -14.92
C SER A 571 -16.33 -2.17 -13.91
N VAL A 572 -15.98 -0.94 -14.32
CA VAL A 572 -15.39 0.08 -13.44
C VAL A 572 -16.38 0.53 -12.36
N ARG A 573 -17.65 0.78 -12.70
CA ARG A 573 -18.71 1.14 -11.73
C ARG A 573 -18.95 0.03 -10.70
N ALA A 574 -18.92 -1.24 -11.12
CA ALA A 574 -18.97 -2.38 -10.20
C ALA A 574 -17.74 -2.41 -9.26
N TYR A 575 -16.54 -2.18 -9.81
CA TYR A 575 -15.29 -2.13 -9.03
C TYR A 575 -15.30 -0.99 -7.99
N MET A 576 -15.77 0.20 -8.37
CA MET A 576 -15.95 1.34 -7.45
C MET A 576 -16.95 1.02 -6.35
N THR A 577 -18.05 0.32 -6.65
CA THR A 577 -19.04 -0.08 -5.65
C THR A 577 -18.43 -0.99 -4.57
N VAL A 578 -17.61 -1.96 -4.98
CA VAL A 578 -16.87 -2.83 -4.04
C VAL A 578 -15.83 -2.03 -3.24
N LEU A 579 -15.08 -1.14 -3.90
CA LEU A 579 -14.09 -0.30 -3.23
C LEU A 579 -14.71 0.66 -2.20
N GLN A 580 -15.87 1.25 -2.49
CA GLN A 580 -16.60 2.11 -1.54
C GLN A 580 -16.98 1.33 -0.27
N SER A 581 -17.33 0.05 -0.40
CA SER A 581 -17.70 -0.78 0.76
C SER A 581 -16.56 -0.98 1.78
N ILE A 582 -15.30 -0.71 1.41
CA ILE A 582 -14.13 -0.84 2.29
C ILE A 582 -14.14 0.21 3.42
N GLU A 583 -14.74 1.39 3.20
CA GLU A 583 -14.86 2.44 4.23
C GLU A 583 -15.68 1.99 5.45
N ASN A 584 -16.55 0.99 5.30
CA ASN A 584 -17.29 0.38 6.42
C ASN A 584 -16.37 -0.40 7.38
N TYR A 585 -15.18 -0.81 6.93
CA TYR A 585 -14.27 -1.69 7.67
C TYR A 585 -12.96 -1.01 8.09
N VAL A 586 -12.45 -0.08 7.27
CA VAL A 586 -11.16 0.59 7.51
C VAL A 586 -11.33 2.10 7.35
N GLN A 587 -10.77 2.88 8.28
CA GLN A 587 -10.83 4.34 8.26
C GLN A 587 -9.88 4.92 7.18
N ILE A 588 -10.33 4.86 5.93
CA ILE A 588 -9.67 5.33 4.69
C ILE A 588 -10.67 6.23 3.94
N ASP A 589 -10.15 7.18 3.17
CA ASP A 589 -10.90 7.98 2.18
C ASP A 589 -10.75 7.32 0.80
N ILE A 590 -11.79 6.64 0.33
CA ILE A 590 -11.79 5.99 -0.99
C ILE A 590 -12.08 6.99 -2.11
N THR A 591 -12.71 8.13 -1.80
CA THR A 591 -12.98 9.20 -2.77
C THR A 591 -11.67 9.76 -3.30
N ARG A 592 -10.67 9.90 -2.42
CA ARG A 592 -9.30 10.23 -2.81
C ARG A 592 -8.63 9.16 -3.67
N VAL A 593 -8.85 7.87 -3.39
CA VAL A 593 -8.34 6.77 -4.23
C VAL A 593 -8.94 6.84 -5.64
N PHE A 594 -10.25 7.08 -5.76
CA PHE A 594 -10.91 7.29 -7.05
C PHE A 594 -10.38 8.53 -7.78
N ASN A 595 -10.26 9.67 -7.09
CA ASN A 595 -9.71 10.90 -7.66
C ASN A 595 -8.27 10.71 -8.16
N ASN A 596 -7.42 10.03 -7.38
CA ASN A 596 -6.05 9.74 -7.76
C ASN A 596 -5.97 8.83 -9.00
N VAL A 597 -6.77 7.76 -9.06
CA VAL A 597 -6.69 6.77 -10.15
C VAL A 597 -7.41 7.23 -11.42
N LEU A 598 -8.67 7.63 -11.32
CA LEU A 598 -9.52 7.94 -12.47
C LEU A 598 -9.05 9.20 -13.20
N LEU A 599 -8.63 10.24 -12.47
CA LEU A 599 -8.12 11.46 -13.09
C LEU A 599 -6.83 11.20 -13.90
N GLN A 600 -5.95 10.30 -13.43
CA GLN A 600 -4.77 9.89 -14.20
C GLN A 600 -5.16 9.15 -15.49
N GLN A 601 -6.20 8.31 -15.47
CA GLN A 601 -6.67 7.59 -16.66
C GLN A 601 -7.23 8.50 -17.76
N THR A 602 -7.60 9.76 -17.44
CA THR A 602 -7.97 10.79 -18.44
C THR A 602 -6.79 11.39 -19.20
N GLN A 603 -5.56 11.20 -18.71
CA GLN A 603 -4.34 11.76 -19.32
C GLN A 603 -3.77 10.80 -20.37
N HIS A 604 -2.84 11.25 -21.21
CA HIS A 604 -2.22 10.41 -22.25
C HIS A 604 -1.29 9.32 -21.68
N LEU A 605 -0.67 9.58 -20.52
CA LEU A 605 0.11 8.65 -19.69
C LEU A 605 -0.23 8.91 -18.21
N ASP A 606 -0.08 7.90 -17.35
CA ASP A 606 -0.26 8.04 -15.91
C ASP A 606 0.97 8.65 -15.19
N SER A 607 0.93 8.79 -13.86
CA SER A 607 2.05 9.33 -13.07
C SER A 607 3.29 8.42 -12.98
N HIS A 608 3.23 7.21 -13.53
CA HIS A 608 4.36 6.31 -13.71
C HIS A 608 4.92 6.32 -15.13
N GLY A 609 4.21 6.95 -16.08
CA GLY A 609 4.56 6.97 -17.50
C GLY A 609 3.98 5.79 -18.29
N GLU A 610 3.02 5.06 -17.72
CA GLU A 610 2.35 3.92 -18.35
C GLU A 610 1.13 4.38 -19.20
N PRO A 611 0.74 3.63 -20.25
CA PRO A 611 -0.41 3.96 -21.07
C PRO A 611 -1.74 3.86 -20.30
N THR A 612 -2.68 4.72 -20.66
CA THR A 612 -3.99 4.88 -20.02
C THR A 612 -5.11 4.47 -20.98
N ILE A 613 -6.32 4.30 -20.46
CA ILE A 613 -7.49 4.08 -21.33
C ILE A 613 -7.66 5.20 -22.37
N THR A 614 -7.32 6.45 -22.03
CA THR A 614 -7.32 7.58 -22.98
C THR A 614 -6.42 7.33 -24.19
N SER A 615 -5.15 6.94 -23.98
CA SER A 615 -4.23 6.71 -25.11
C SER A 615 -4.52 5.41 -25.84
N LEU A 616 -5.00 4.36 -25.15
CA LEU A 616 -5.40 3.10 -25.76
C LEU A 616 -6.62 3.25 -26.69
N TYR A 617 -7.73 3.86 -26.22
CA TYR A 617 -8.89 4.12 -27.06
C TYR A 617 -8.58 5.11 -28.18
N THR A 618 -7.83 6.19 -27.91
CA THR A 618 -7.46 7.17 -28.95
C THR A 618 -6.67 6.52 -30.09
N ASN A 619 -5.70 5.65 -29.76
CA ASN A 619 -4.96 4.89 -30.77
C ASN A 619 -5.87 3.93 -31.55
N TRP A 620 -6.75 3.19 -30.88
CA TRP A 620 -7.64 2.22 -31.52
C TRP A 620 -8.67 2.87 -32.46
N TYR A 621 -9.32 3.97 -32.05
CA TYR A 621 -10.26 4.68 -32.92
C TYR A 621 -9.60 5.23 -34.20
N LEU A 622 -8.34 5.65 -34.13
CA LEU A 622 -7.58 6.16 -35.26
C LEU A 622 -7.06 5.04 -36.18
N GLU A 623 -6.24 4.14 -35.63
CA GLU A 623 -5.51 3.11 -36.39
C GLU A 623 -6.32 1.85 -36.69
N THR A 624 -7.45 1.64 -36.02
CA THR A 624 -8.39 0.54 -36.33
C THR A 624 -9.67 1.10 -36.96
N LEU A 625 -10.56 1.75 -36.20
CA LEU A 625 -11.90 2.10 -36.71
C LEU A 625 -11.85 3.06 -37.93
N LEU A 626 -11.27 4.26 -37.78
CA LEU A 626 -11.26 5.27 -38.84
C LEU A 626 -10.34 4.90 -40.03
N ARG A 627 -9.32 4.07 -39.79
CA ARG A 627 -8.52 3.45 -40.85
C ARG A 627 -9.34 2.50 -41.71
N GLN A 628 -10.21 1.67 -41.11
CA GLN A 628 -11.07 0.76 -41.86
C GLN A 628 -12.25 1.47 -42.58
N VAL A 629 -12.72 2.61 -42.06
CA VAL A 629 -13.57 3.55 -42.84
C VAL A 629 -12.84 4.05 -44.09
N SER A 630 -11.56 4.40 -43.96
CA SER A 630 -10.73 4.90 -45.07
C SER A 630 -10.38 3.83 -46.13
N ASN A 631 -10.45 2.55 -45.74
CA ASN A 631 -10.37 1.39 -46.64
C ASN A 631 -11.69 1.11 -47.38
N GLY A 632 -12.82 1.64 -46.88
CA GLY A 632 -14.15 1.46 -47.49
C GLY A 632 -14.97 0.29 -46.93
N HIS A 633 -14.59 -0.27 -45.78
CA HIS A 633 -15.31 -1.37 -45.12
C HIS A 633 -16.36 -0.91 -44.10
N ILE A 634 -16.36 0.38 -43.75
CA ILE A 634 -17.24 0.98 -42.75
C ILE A 634 -17.74 2.32 -43.29
N ALA A 635 -18.99 2.70 -42.99
CA ALA A 635 -19.52 4.02 -43.31
C ALA A 635 -20.17 4.70 -42.09
N TYR A 636 -20.21 6.04 -42.12
CA TYR A 636 -21.02 6.82 -41.18
C TYR A 636 -22.49 6.74 -41.60
N PHE A 637 -23.38 6.46 -40.63
CA PHE A 637 -24.83 6.42 -40.83
C PHE A 637 -25.46 7.56 -40.00
N PRO A 638 -25.68 8.75 -40.59
CA PRO A 638 -26.45 9.84 -39.97
C PRO A 638 -27.75 9.37 -39.29
N ALA A 639 -28.50 8.47 -39.95
CA ALA A 639 -29.76 7.90 -39.46
C ALA A 639 -29.64 7.16 -38.12
N MET A 640 -28.49 6.52 -37.88
CA MET A 640 -28.21 5.73 -36.67
C MET A 640 -27.29 6.43 -35.67
N LYS A 641 -26.76 7.62 -36.03
CA LYS A 641 -25.75 8.35 -35.23
C LYS A 641 -24.55 7.48 -34.83
N ALA A 642 -24.12 6.61 -35.75
CA ALA A 642 -23.03 5.64 -35.55
C ALA A 642 -22.21 5.44 -36.83
N PHE A 643 -21.06 4.77 -36.71
CA PHE A 643 -20.42 4.10 -37.84
C PHE A 643 -20.89 2.65 -37.89
N VAL A 644 -21.10 2.11 -39.09
CA VAL A 644 -21.67 0.77 -39.31
C VAL A 644 -20.84 0.03 -40.36
N ASN A 645 -20.62 -1.27 -40.15
CA ASN A 645 -19.90 -2.12 -41.10
C ASN A 645 -20.67 -2.26 -42.44
N LEU A 646 -19.95 -2.11 -43.55
CA LEU A 646 -20.50 -2.32 -44.90
C LEU A 646 -20.38 -3.79 -45.34
N PRO A 647 -21.35 -4.32 -46.12
CA PRO A 647 -21.32 -5.69 -46.65
C PRO A 647 -20.31 -5.82 -47.79
N THR A 648 -19.02 -5.77 -47.43
CA THR A 648 -17.85 -5.98 -48.29
C THR A 648 -17.16 -7.28 -47.89
N GLU A 649 -16.48 -7.96 -48.82
CA GLU A 649 -15.54 -9.02 -48.44
C GLU A 649 -14.39 -8.38 -47.64
N ASN A 650 -14.33 -8.66 -46.34
CA ASN A 650 -13.35 -8.13 -45.41
C ASN A 650 -13.10 -9.12 -44.24
N GLU A 651 -12.02 -8.90 -43.51
CA GLU A 651 -11.62 -9.69 -42.34
C GLU A 651 -11.76 -8.86 -41.04
N LEU A 652 -12.82 -8.04 -40.91
CA LEU A 652 -13.05 -7.25 -39.70
C LEU A 652 -13.42 -8.15 -38.51
N THR A 653 -12.73 -7.94 -37.40
CA THR A 653 -12.93 -8.66 -36.13
C THR A 653 -13.94 -7.99 -35.19
N PHE A 654 -14.51 -6.83 -35.57
CA PHE A 654 -15.40 -6.02 -34.75
C PHE A 654 -16.52 -5.37 -35.57
N ASN A 655 -17.64 -5.07 -34.93
CA ASN A 655 -18.75 -4.29 -35.50
C ASN A 655 -18.58 -2.81 -35.11
N ALA A 656 -18.46 -1.90 -36.07
CA ALA A 656 -18.19 -0.48 -35.80
C ALA A 656 -19.28 0.19 -34.94
N GLU A 657 -20.52 -0.27 -35.07
CA GLU A 657 -21.68 0.21 -34.31
C GLU A 657 -21.53 -0.06 -32.81
N GLU A 658 -20.95 -1.21 -32.43
CA GLU A 658 -20.71 -1.62 -31.03
C GLU A 658 -19.55 -0.86 -30.36
N TYR A 659 -19.01 0.16 -31.01
CA TYR A 659 -17.96 1.05 -30.48
C TYR A 659 -18.21 2.54 -30.78
N SER A 660 -19.27 2.90 -31.52
CA SER A 660 -19.45 4.26 -32.03
C SER A 660 -20.88 4.80 -32.05
N ASP A 661 -21.86 4.07 -31.51
CA ASP A 661 -23.20 4.59 -31.28
C ASP A 661 -23.22 5.66 -30.15
N ILE A 662 -24.40 6.25 -29.93
CA ILE A 662 -24.64 7.23 -28.86
C ILE A 662 -24.31 6.65 -27.47
N SER A 663 -24.57 5.36 -27.23
CA SER A 663 -24.35 4.68 -25.95
C SER A 663 -22.86 4.53 -25.65
N GLU A 664 -22.10 3.99 -26.59
CA GLU A 664 -20.65 3.77 -26.47
C GLU A 664 -19.89 5.10 -26.43
N MET A 665 -20.24 6.08 -27.25
CA MET A 665 -19.58 7.39 -27.21
C MET A 665 -19.88 8.16 -25.91
N ARG A 666 -21.04 7.95 -25.27
CA ARG A 666 -21.32 8.48 -23.91
C ARG A 666 -20.54 7.72 -22.83
N ALA A 667 -20.46 6.39 -22.91
CA ALA A 667 -19.66 5.59 -21.98
C ALA A 667 -18.16 5.93 -22.07
N LEU A 668 -17.65 6.15 -23.28
CA LEU A 668 -16.30 6.66 -23.54
C LEU A 668 -16.11 8.05 -22.93
N SER A 669 -17.08 8.96 -23.11
CA SER A 669 -17.04 10.32 -22.55
C SER A 669 -17.03 10.34 -21.02
N GLU A 670 -17.70 9.39 -20.36
CA GLU A 670 -17.61 9.22 -18.90
C GLU A 670 -16.26 8.68 -18.42
N LEU A 671 -15.61 7.80 -19.20
CA LEU A 671 -14.32 7.23 -18.86
C LEU A 671 -13.14 8.19 -19.10
N LEU A 672 -13.19 8.94 -20.21
CA LEU A 672 -12.12 9.86 -20.64
C LEU A 672 -12.30 11.28 -20.08
N GLY A 673 -13.54 11.70 -19.83
CA GLY A 673 -13.89 13.07 -19.43
C GLY A 673 -13.44 14.14 -20.43
N PRO A 674 -13.50 15.44 -20.05
CA PRO A 674 -13.08 16.54 -20.91
C PRO A 674 -11.62 16.43 -21.37
N TYR A 675 -10.71 15.92 -20.51
CA TYR A 675 -9.29 15.81 -20.82
C TYR A 675 -9.01 14.75 -21.90
N GLY A 676 -9.52 13.53 -21.73
CA GLY A 676 -9.30 12.45 -22.70
C GLY A 676 -10.04 12.70 -24.01
N MET A 677 -11.25 13.28 -23.97
CA MET A 677 -12.01 13.63 -25.18
C MET A 677 -11.40 14.83 -25.93
N LYS A 678 -10.72 15.76 -25.24
CA LYS A 678 -9.87 16.78 -25.87
C LYS A 678 -8.64 16.15 -26.53
N PHE A 679 -7.93 15.25 -25.85
CA PHE A 679 -6.75 14.56 -26.42
C PHE A 679 -7.11 13.71 -27.66
N LEU A 680 -8.24 12.98 -27.62
CA LEU A 680 -8.82 12.29 -28.76
C LEU A 680 -9.08 13.28 -29.92
N SER A 681 -9.68 14.43 -29.62
CA SER A 681 -9.96 15.47 -30.61
C SER A 681 -8.71 16.10 -31.22
N GLU A 682 -7.69 16.42 -30.41
CA GLU A 682 -6.39 16.92 -30.88
C GLU A 682 -5.70 15.92 -31.82
N SER A 683 -5.76 14.62 -31.48
CA SER A 683 -5.25 13.54 -32.31
C SER A 683 -6.02 13.42 -33.64
N LEU A 684 -7.36 13.47 -33.60
CA LEU A 684 -8.20 13.54 -34.81
C LEU A 684 -7.85 14.75 -35.70
N MET A 685 -7.60 15.92 -35.10
CA MET A 685 -7.21 17.13 -35.84
C MET A 685 -5.82 17.02 -36.46
N TRP A 686 -4.88 16.28 -35.85
CA TRP A 686 -3.58 15.98 -36.45
C TRP A 686 -3.70 15.18 -37.75
N HIS A 687 -4.57 14.17 -37.79
CA HIS A 687 -4.83 13.43 -39.03
C HIS A 687 -5.52 14.30 -40.10
N ILE A 688 -6.45 15.20 -39.73
CA ILE A 688 -7.01 16.18 -40.68
C ILE A 688 -5.93 17.11 -41.21
N SER A 689 -5.06 17.62 -40.34
CA SER A 689 -3.91 18.46 -40.71
C SER A 689 -3.09 17.76 -41.80
N SER A 690 -2.71 16.50 -41.60
CA SER A 690 -2.00 15.69 -42.60
C SER A 690 -2.71 15.65 -43.97
N GLN A 691 -4.03 15.45 -44.00
CA GLN A 691 -4.81 15.49 -45.26
C GLN A 691 -4.85 16.88 -45.90
N VAL A 692 -4.92 17.96 -45.12
CA VAL A 692 -4.92 19.33 -45.65
C VAL A 692 -3.57 19.74 -46.23
N ALA A 693 -2.44 19.29 -45.66
CA ALA A 693 -1.12 19.50 -46.27
C ALA A 693 -1.02 18.88 -47.67
N GLU A 694 -1.58 17.67 -47.83
CA GLU A 694 -1.61 16.96 -49.10
C GLU A 694 -2.57 17.61 -50.11
N LEU A 695 -3.73 18.11 -49.66
CA LEU A 695 -4.64 18.91 -50.49
C LEU A 695 -4.01 20.23 -50.96
N LYS A 696 -3.24 20.91 -50.10
CA LYS A 696 -2.49 22.12 -50.48
C LYS A 696 -1.52 21.86 -51.64
N LYS A 697 -0.81 20.70 -51.64
CA LYS A 697 0.06 20.31 -52.76
C LYS A 697 -0.70 20.18 -54.08
N LEU A 698 -1.80 19.41 -54.08
CA LEU A 698 -2.64 19.23 -55.27
C LEU A 698 -3.20 20.55 -55.83
N VAL A 699 -3.49 21.53 -54.98
CA VAL A 699 -3.90 22.89 -55.38
C VAL A 699 -2.73 23.68 -56.00
N VAL A 700 -1.52 23.58 -55.44
CA VAL A 700 -0.31 24.21 -56.00
C VAL A 700 0.03 23.60 -57.37
N ASP A 701 -0.03 22.28 -57.51
CA ASP A 701 0.22 21.55 -58.76
C ASP A 701 -0.73 21.96 -59.91
N ASN A 702 -1.90 22.53 -59.57
CA ASN A 702 -2.94 22.96 -60.51
C ASN A 702 -3.25 24.47 -60.44
N VAL A 703 -2.39 25.27 -59.81
CA VAL A 703 -2.66 26.67 -59.41
C VAL A 703 -3.09 27.57 -60.58
N GLU A 704 -2.46 27.42 -61.75
CA GLU A 704 -2.79 28.22 -62.94
C GLU A 704 -4.18 27.88 -63.50
N VAL A 705 -4.49 26.58 -63.61
CA VAL A 705 -5.77 26.09 -64.14
C VAL A 705 -6.91 26.50 -63.22
N LEU A 706 -6.75 26.30 -61.91
CA LEU A 706 -7.73 26.70 -60.90
C LEU A 706 -7.96 28.21 -60.89
N THR A 707 -6.91 29.02 -61.07
CA THR A 707 -7.02 30.49 -61.18
C THR A 707 -7.82 30.93 -62.42
N GLN A 708 -7.63 30.24 -63.55
CA GLN A 708 -8.40 30.50 -64.78
C GLN A 708 -9.87 30.03 -64.65
N MET A 709 -10.12 28.87 -64.01
CA MET A 709 -11.47 28.38 -63.74
C MET A 709 -12.24 29.31 -62.80
N ARG A 710 -11.57 29.86 -61.77
CA ARG A 710 -12.15 30.83 -60.83
C ARG A 710 -12.66 32.11 -61.52
N THR A 711 -12.03 32.55 -62.60
CA THR A 711 -12.38 33.79 -63.33
C THR A 711 -13.21 33.55 -64.59
N SER A 712 -13.35 32.30 -65.03
CA SER A 712 -14.07 31.92 -66.27
C SER A 712 -15.34 31.10 -66.02
N PHE A 713 -15.86 31.11 -64.78
CA PHE A 713 -17.03 30.32 -64.35
C PHE A 713 -18.31 30.57 -65.16
N ASP A 714 -18.39 31.72 -65.82
CA ASP A 714 -19.45 32.20 -66.71
C ASP A 714 -19.39 31.59 -68.13
N LYS A 715 -18.28 30.93 -68.52
CA LYS A 715 -18.02 30.46 -69.89
C LYS A 715 -17.99 28.91 -69.95
N PRO A 716 -19.09 28.24 -70.36
CA PRO A 716 -19.20 26.77 -70.30
C PRO A 716 -18.08 26.02 -71.03
N ASP A 717 -17.79 26.40 -72.28
CA ASP A 717 -16.81 25.69 -73.12
C ASP A 717 -15.38 25.83 -72.58
N GLN A 718 -15.04 27.00 -72.06
CA GLN A 718 -13.74 27.27 -71.45
C GLN A 718 -13.60 26.51 -70.13
N MET A 719 -14.65 26.44 -69.31
CA MET A 719 -14.65 25.62 -68.09
C MET A 719 -14.51 24.13 -68.39
N ALA A 720 -15.20 23.60 -69.41
CA ALA A 720 -15.07 22.20 -69.83
C ALA A 720 -13.66 21.89 -70.38
N ALA A 721 -13.04 22.83 -71.10
CA ALA A 721 -11.67 22.70 -71.58
C ALA A 721 -10.61 22.82 -70.47
N LEU A 722 -10.85 23.67 -69.46
CA LEU A 722 -9.97 23.83 -68.29
C LEU A 722 -10.06 22.64 -67.33
N PHE A 723 -11.26 22.09 -67.10
CA PHE A 723 -11.42 20.88 -66.27
C PHE A 723 -10.59 19.70 -66.80
N LYS A 724 -10.53 19.52 -68.13
CA LYS A 724 -9.68 18.53 -68.80
C LYS A 724 -8.17 18.80 -68.71
N LYS A 725 -7.75 19.98 -68.22
CA LYS A 725 -6.35 20.33 -67.95
C LYS A 725 -5.94 20.16 -66.49
N LEU A 726 -6.88 19.93 -65.57
CA LEU A 726 -6.54 19.47 -64.23
C LEU A 726 -5.78 18.14 -64.36
N THR A 727 -4.61 18.05 -63.73
CA THR A 727 -3.59 17.05 -64.04
C THR A 727 -4.07 15.62 -63.78
N CYS A 728 -4.39 14.88 -64.85
CA CYS A 728 -4.75 13.46 -64.91
C CYS A 728 -5.68 12.94 -63.79
N GLY A 729 -6.91 12.54 -64.12
CA GLY A 729 -8.07 12.36 -63.21
C GLY A 729 -7.85 11.75 -61.81
N TYR A 730 -6.82 10.92 -61.62
CA TYR A 730 -6.28 10.53 -60.31
C TYR A 730 -6.12 11.70 -59.30
N SER A 731 -5.77 12.92 -59.75
CA SER A 731 -5.68 14.08 -58.84
C SER A 731 -7.06 14.54 -58.34
N VAL A 732 -8.08 14.52 -59.18
CA VAL A 732 -9.48 14.88 -58.86
C VAL A 732 -10.04 13.88 -57.84
N ASP A 733 -9.86 12.58 -58.10
CA ASP A 733 -10.26 11.52 -57.19
C ASP A 733 -9.50 11.58 -55.84
N SER A 734 -8.22 11.97 -55.86
CA SER A 734 -7.41 12.21 -54.66
C SER A 734 -7.95 13.39 -53.83
N VAL A 735 -8.33 14.50 -54.45
CA VAL A 735 -8.97 15.65 -53.76
C VAL A 735 -10.27 15.21 -53.09
N LEU A 736 -11.14 14.53 -53.83
CA LEU A 736 -12.45 14.07 -53.32
C LEU A 736 -12.29 13.02 -52.22
N LYS A 737 -11.38 12.04 -52.37
CA LYS A 737 -11.11 11.02 -51.34
C LYS A 737 -10.57 11.66 -50.06
N ARG A 738 -9.62 12.59 -50.15
CA ARG A 738 -9.03 13.27 -48.97
C ARG A 738 -10.04 14.17 -48.26
N MET A 739 -10.84 14.94 -49.00
CA MET A 739 -11.95 15.71 -48.41
C MET A 739 -13.01 14.80 -47.75
N THR A 740 -13.27 13.61 -48.32
CA THR A 740 -14.19 12.63 -47.71
C THR A 740 -13.62 12.07 -46.40
N ILE A 741 -12.32 11.75 -46.35
CA ILE A 741 -11.63 11.32 -45.11
C ILE A 741 -11.69 12.41 -44.04
N ILE A 742 -11.44 13.68 -44.40
CA ILE A 742 -11.60 14.82 -43.47
C ILE A 742 -13.03 14.89 -42.92
N GLY A 743 -14.03 14.75 -43.80
CA GLY A 743 -15.44 14.74 -43.40
C GLY A 743 -15.81 13.60 -42.46
N VAL A 744 -15.27 12.40 -42.71
CA VAL A 744 -15.41 11.22 -41.84
C VAL A 744 -14.86 11.49 -40.44
N ILE A 745 -13.64 12.03 -40.35
CA ILE A 745 -12.99 12.34 -39.07
C ILE A 745 -13.78 13.42 -38.30
N LEU A 746 -14.27 14.45 -38.99
CA LEU A 746 -15.13 15.49 -38.39
C LEU A 746 -16.50 14.95 -37.96
N SER A 747 -17.06 13.96 -38.67
CA SER A 747 -18.30 13.30 -38.28
C SER A 747 -18.12 12.45 -37.02
N PHE A 748 -17.03 11.68 -36.92
CA PHE A 748 -16.67 10.99 -35.67
C PHE A 748 -16.44 11.95 -34.50
N ARG A 749 -15.70 13.05 -34.71
CA ARG A 749 -15.56 14.13 -33.71
C ARG A 749 -16.91 14.72 -33.33
N SER A 750 -17.89 14.80 -34.23
CA SER A 750 -19.23 15.29 -33.89
C SER A 750 -19.95 14.34 -32.93
N LEU A 751 -19.94 13.02 -33.18
CA LEU A 751 -20.51 12.03 -32.26
C LEU A 751 -19.83 12.11 -30.88
N ALA A 752 -18.50 12.23 -30.86
CA ALA A 752 -17.71 12.38 -29.65
C ALA A 752 -18.07 13.66 -28.85
N GLN A 753 -18.27 14.79 -29.52
CA GLN A 753 -18.63 16.06 -28.90
C GLN A 753 -20.09 16.09 -28.44
N GLU A 754 -21.03 15.57 -29.23
CA GLU A 754 -22.44 15.42 -28.86
C GLU A 754 -22.59 14.56 -27.60
N ALA A 755 -21.93 13.39 -27.57
CA ALA A 755 -21.93 12.52 -26.41
C ALA A 755 -21.26 13.14 -25.16
N LEU A 756 -20.16 13.88 -25.35
CA LEU A 756 -19.50 14.61 -24.27
C LEU A 756 -20.42 15.69 -23.68
N ARG A 757 -21.12 16.46 -24.53
CA ARG A 757 -22.07 17.49 -24.09
C ARG A 757 -23.18 16.89 -23.24
N ASP A 758 -23.77 15.78 -23.69
CA ASP A 758 -24.82 15.07 -22.95
C ASP A 758 -24.34 14.66 -21.56
N VAL A 759 -23.16 14.01 -21.48
CA VAL A 759 -22.55 13.59 -20.22
C VAL A 759 -22.29 14.78 -19.30
N LEU A 760 -21.65 15.85 -19.79
CA LEU A 760 -21.32 17.01 -18.96
C LEU A 760 -22.56 17.79 -18.53
N SER A 761 -23.61 17.84 -19.35
CA SER A 761 -24.90 18.44 -18.96
C SER A 761 -25.55 17.70 -17.78
N CYS A 762 -25.32 16.39 -17.65
CA CYS A 762 -25.79 15.59 -16.52
C CYS A 762 -24.90 15.74 -15.27
N HIS A 763 -23.57 15.72 -15.43
CA HIS A 763 -22.62 15.74 -14.29
C HIS A 763 -22.33 17.14 -13.74
N ILE A 764 -22.26 18.17 -14.60
CA ILE A 764 -21.89 19.54 -14.22
C ILE A 764 -22.84 20.61 -14.83
N PRO A 765 -24.18 20.48 -14.67
CA PRO A 765 -25.17 21.34 -15.33
C PRO A 765 -24.95 22.85 -15.08
N PHE A 766 -24.55 23.24 -13.87
CA PHE A 766 -24.28 24.65 -13.53
C PHE A 766 -23.10 25.24 -14.31
N LEU A 767 -22.08 24.43 -14.62
CA LEU A 767 -20.94 24.86 -15.43
C LEU A 767 -21.33 24.90 -16.91
N VAL A 768 -22.01 23.87 -17.43
CA VAL A 768 -22.47 23.84 -18.84
C VAL A 768 -23.39 25.02 -19.13
N SER A 769 -24.41 25.28 -18.30
CA SER A 769 -25.31 26.42 -18.46
C SER A 769 -24.58 27.77 -18.42
N SER A 770 -23.52 27.90 -17.62
CA SER A 770 -22.68 29.12 -17.59
C SER A 770 -21.83 29.28 -18.85
N ILE A 771 -21.38 28.18 -19.45
CA ILE A 771 -20.58 28.17 -20.68
C ILE A 771 -21.47 28.40 -21.92
N GLU A 772 -22.69 27.84 -21.93
CA GLU A 772 -23.70 28.09 -22.97
C GLU A 772 -24.10 29.58 -23.00
N ASP A 773 -24.48 30.16 -21.86
CA ASP A 773 -24.82 31.59 -21.75
C ASP A 773 -23.64 32.50 -22.16
N PHE A 774 -22.43 32.16 -21.76
CA PHE A 774 -21.22 32.92 -22.11
C PHE A 774 -20.80 32.79 -23.58
N LYS A 775 -21.12 31.65 -24.23
CA LYS A 775 -20.90 31.44 -25.68
C LYS A 775 -21.93 32.21 -26.51
N ASP A 776 -23.21 32.15 -26.14
CA ASP A 776 -24.29 32.61 -27.00
C ASP A 776 -24.47 34.14 -26.97
N HIS A 777 -23.94 34.81 -25.94
CA HIS A 777 -23.95 36.27 -25.79
C HIS A 777 -22.64 36.98 -26.21
N ILE A 778 -21.73 36.34 -26.96
CA ILE A 778 -20.50 37.00 -27.45
C ILE A 778 -20.85 38.16 -28.40
N PRO A 779 -20.36 39.40 -28.16
CA PRO A 779 -20.58 40.51 -29.08
C PRO A 779 -19.91 40.29 -30.44
N ARG A 780 -20.62 40.59 -31.55
CA ARG A 780 -20.09 40.44 -32.93
C ARG A 780 -18.89 41.35 -33.28
N GLU A 781 -18.60 42.33 -32.43
CA GLU A 781 -17.44 43.23 -32.54
C GLU A 781 -16.21 42.71 -31.76
N THR A 782 -16.30 41.55 -31.11
CA THR A 782 -15.22 40.94 -30.32
C THR A 782 -14.05 40.52 -31.22
N ASP A 783 -12.81 40.75 -30.75
CA ASP A 783 -11.61 40.22 -31.41
C ASP A 783 -11.72 38.70 -31.60
N MET A 784 -11.56 38.24 -32.84
CA MET A 784 -11.54 36.82 -33.21
C MET A 784 -10.62 36.00 -32.30
N LYS A 785 -9.50 36.56 -31.84
CA LYS A 785 -8.59 35.89 -30.89
C LYS A 785 -9.22 35.66 -29.52
N VAL A 786 -10.08 36.56 -29.05
CA VAL A 786 -10.83 36.41 -27.79
C VAL A 786 -11.99 35.42 -28.00
N ALA A 787 -12.70 35.50 -29.13
CA ALA A 787 -13.75 34.54 -29.48
C ALA A 787 -13.25 33.09 -29.54
N MET A 788 -12.04 32.85 -30.09
CA MET A 788 -11.44 31.50 -30.09
C MET A 788 -11.22 30.93 -28.68
N ASN A 789 -10.89 31.75 -27.67
CA ASN A 789 -10.77 31.27 -26.30
C ASN A 789 -12.12 30.81 -25.73
N VAL A 790 -13.22 31.51 -26.07
CA VAL A 790 -14.57 31.10 -25.66
C VAL A 790 -15.00 29.83 -26.40
N TYR A 791 -14.66 29.71 -27.69
CA TYR A 791 -14.92 28.50 -28.46
C TYR A 791 -14.06 27.30 -27.98
N GLU A 792 -12.84 27.51 -27.49
CA GLU A 792 -12.03 26.45 -26.86
C GLU A 792 -12.68 25.96 -25.56
N LEU A 793 -13.10 26.88 -24.68
CA LEU A 793 -13.85 26.54 -23.46
C LEU A 793 -15.16 25.80 -23.79
N SER A 794 -15.89 26.28 -24.79
CA SER A 794 -17.18 25.70 -25.22
C SER A 794 -17.00 24.29 -25.79
N SER A 795 -16.04 24.10 -26.69
CA SER A 795 -15.76 22.79 -27.29
C SER A 795 -15.17 21.80 -26.29
N ALA A 796 -14.43 22.25 -25.27
CA ALA A 796 -14.04 21.40 -24.13
C ALA A 796 -15.24 20.92 -23.29
N ALA A 797 -16.38 21.62 -23.35
CA ALA A 797 -17.66 21.20 -22.77
C ALA A 797 -18.58 20.45 -23.77
N GLY A 798 -18.05 20.02 -24.92
CA GLY A 798 -18.81 19.30 -25.96
C GLY A 798 -19.65 20.20 -26.89
N LEU A 799 -19.72 21.51 -26.64
CA LEU A 799 -20.61 22.41 -27.39
C LEU A 799 -20.18 22.57 -28.86
N PRO A 800 -21.13 22.63 -29.80
CA PRO A 800 -20.84 22.92 -31.21
C PRO A 800 -20.45 24.40 -31.37
N CYS A 801 -19.31 24.64 -32.01
CA CYS A 801 -18.81 25.97 -32.35
C CYS A 801 -18.90 26.19 -33.87
N GLU A 802 -19.21 27.41 -34.31
CA GLU A 802 -19.25 27.79 -35.73
C GLU A 802 -17.89 27.60 -36.41
N ILE A 803 -16.82 27.88 -35.66
CA ILE A 803 -15.43 27.70 -36.04
C ILE A 803 -14.83 26.73 -35.01
N ASP A 804 -14.35 25.56 -35.44
CA ASP A 804 -13.70 24.61 -34.54
C ASP A 804 -12.29 25.11 -34.14
N PRO A 805 -12.05 25.43 -32.85
CA PRO A 805 -10.78 25.99 -32.40
C PRO A 805 -9.63 24.98 -32.49
N ALA A 806 -9.91 23.68 -32.28
CA ALA A 806 -8.89 22.63 -32.39
C ALA A 806 -8.44 22.46 -33.84
N LEU A 807 -9.37 22.57 -34.79
CA LEU A 807 -9.06 22.59 -36.23
C LEU A 807 -8.28 23.85 -36.61
N VAL A 808 -8.65 25.02 -36.09
CA VAL A 808 -7.90 26.27 -36.30
C VAL A 808 -6.45 26.17 -35.81
N VAL A 809 -6.23 25.58 -34.63
CA VAL A 809 -4.87 25.34 -34.09
C VAL A 809 -4.09 24.36 -34.97
N ALA A 810 -4.68 23.20 -35.29
CA ALA A 810 -4.01 22.14 -36.06
C ALA A 810 -3.73 22.49 -37.53
N LEU A 811 -4.45 23.46 -38.11
CA LEU A 811 -4.14 24.01 -39.43
C LEU A 811 -3.21 25.24 -39.37
N SER A 812 -3.18 25.97 -38.26
CA SER A 812 -2.23 27.08 -38.04
C SER A 812 -0.79 26.60 -37.89
N SER A 813 -0.57 25.41 -37.32
CA SER A 813 0.76 24.77 -37.25
C SER A 813 1.33 24.36 -38.61
N GLN A 814 0.57 24.49 -39.70
CA GLN A 814 1.03 24.23 -41.07
C GLN A 814 1.43 25.48 -41.85
N LYS A 815 1.54 26.64 -41.19
CA LYS A 815 2.02 27.85 -41.86
C LYS A 815 3.50 27.70 -42.19
N SER A 816 3.82 27.83 -43.47
CA SER A 816 5.21 27.71 -43.94
C SER A 816 5.85 29.09 -43.97
N GLU A 817 6.89 29.34 -43.17
CA GLU A 817 7.60 30.64 -43.12
C GLU A 817 8.15 31.09 -44.48
N THR A 818 8.26 30.18 -45.44
CA THR A 818 8.68 30.39 -46.83
C THR A 818 7.57 30.80 -47.80
N ILE A 819 6.30 30.78 -47.42
CA ILE A 819 5.15 31.10 -48.29
C ILE A 819 4.51 32.41 -47.83
N SER A 820 4.12 33.28 -48.76
CA SER A 820 3.50 34.58 -48.39
C SER A 820 2.07 34.37 -47.85
N PRO A 821 1.60 35.22 -46.92
CA PRO A 821 0.23 35.11 -46.39
C PRO A 821 -0.87 35.24 -47.45
N GLU A 822 -0.60 35.98 -48.53
CA GLU A 822 -1.51 36.13 -49.68
C GLU A 822 -1.54 34.86 -50.55
N GLU A 823 -0.40 34.20 -50.72
CA GLU A 823 -0.30 32.93 -51.45
C GLU A 823 -0.98 31.80 -50.68
N GLU A 824 -0.85 31.74 -49.34
CA GLU A 824 -1.62 30.79 -48.52
C GLU A 824 -3.15 31.03 -48.63
N TYR A 825 -3.60 32.29 -48.56
CA TYR A 825 -5.02 32.64 -48.71
C TYR A 825 -5.53 32.33 -50.13
N LYS A 826 -4.71 32.53 -51.16
CA LYS A 826 -4.99 32.13 -52.54
C LYS A 826 -5.13 30.61 -52.66
N ILE A 827 -4.23 29.82 -52.06
CA ILE A 827 -4.35 28.36 -52.00
C ILE A 827 -5.64 27.94 -51.30
N ALA A 828 -6.00 28.55 -50.18
CA ALA A 828 -7.27 28.28 -49.48
C ALA A 828 -8.51 28.60 -50.35
N CYS A 829 -8.48 29.68 -51.13
CA CYS A 829 -9.54 29.99 -52.10
C CYS A 829 -9.59 28.95 -53.24
N LEU A 830 -8.45 28.58 -53.81
CA LEU A 830 -8.36 27.66 -54.94
C LEU A 830 -8.69 26.21 -54.55
N LEU A 831 -8.51 25.82 -53.29
CA LEU A 831 -9.02 24.55 -52.75
C LEU A 831 -10.56 24.46 -52.88
N MET A 832 -11.27 25.53 -52.53
CA MET A 832 -12.73 25.58 -52.67
C MET A 832 -13.16 25.50 -54.14
N VAL A 833 -12.44 26.20 -55.03
CA VAL A 833 -12.64 26.09 -56.49
C VAL A 833 -12.44 24.65 -56.98
N PHE A 834 -11.36 23.99 -56.55
CA PHE A 834 -11.03 22.63 -56.96
C PHE A 834 -12.10 21.64 -56.51
N VAL A 835 -12.53 21.69 -55.23
CA VAL A 835 -13.59 20.80 -54.72
C VAL A 835 -14.91 21.04 -55.45
N ALA A 836 -15.31 22.31 -55.66
CA ALA A 836 -16.58 22.67 -56.32
C ALA A 836 -16.70 22.13 -57.75
N VAL A 837 -15.63 22.23 -58.55
CA VAL A 837 -15.64 21.71 -59.94
C VAL A 837 -15.45 20.19 -60.00
N SER A 838 -15.00 19.56 -58.91
CA SER A 838 -14.78 18.11 -58.84
C SER A 838 -16.04 17.31 -58.48
N LEU A 839 -17.00 17.89 -57.73
CA LEU A 839 -18.22 17.19 -57.31
C LEU A 839 -18.97 16.41 -58.42
N PRO A 840 -19.06 16.89 -59.68
CA PRO A 840 -19.73 16.13 -60.74
C PRO A 840 -19.15 14.75 -61.04
N THR A 841 -17.84 14.49 -60.81
CA THR A 841 -17.26 13.16 -61.11
C THR A 841 -17.83 12.07 -60.21
N LEU A 842 -18.28 12.43 -59.00
CA LEU A 842 -18.93 11.53 -58.06
C LEU A 842 -20.17 10.86 -58.65
N ALA A 843 -20.85 11.49 -59.62
CA ALA A 843 -22.05 10.94 -60.25
C ALA A 843 -21.76 9.68 -61.10
N SER A 844 -20.50 9.46 -61.50
CA SER A 844 -20.08 8.24 -62.21
C SER A 844 -19.78 7.04 -61.28
N ASN A 845 -19.44 7.30 -60.01
CA ASN A 845 -19.07 6.26 -59.07
C ASN A 845 -20.31 5.55 -58.53
N VAL A 846 -20.37 4.22 -58.69
CA VAL A 846 -21.50 3.37 -58.27
C VAL A 846 -21.81 3.52 -56.78
N MET A 847 -20.79 3.70 -55.93
CA MET A 847 -20.96 3.80 -54.47
C MET A 847 -21.44 5.18 -54.00
N SER A 848 -21.58 6.15 -54.92
CA SER A 848 -22.20 7.46 -54.66
C SER A 848 -23.74 7.41 -54.63
N GLN A 849 -24.34 6.21 -54.63
CA GLN A 849 -25.78 6.06 -54.48
C GLN A 849 -26.22 6.49 -53.07
N TYR A 850 -27.24 7.33 -52.99
CA TYR A 850 -27.89 7.68 -51.73
C TYR A 850 -28.79 6.53 -51.25
N SER A 851 -28.67 6.17 -49.97
CA SER A 851 -29.47 5.14 -49.32
C SER A 851 -30.27 5.73 -48.17
N PRO A 852 -31.61 5.65 -48.19
CA PRO A 852 -32.46 6.08 -47.08
C PRO A 852 -32.14 5.39 -45.75
N ALA A 853 -31.61 4.15 -45.78
CA ALA A 853 -31.21 3.43 -44.56
C ALA A 853 -29.94 3.99 -43.90
N ILE A 854 -29.14 4.78 -44.64
CA ILE A 854 -27.96 5.49 -44.14
C ILE A 854 -28.35 6.93 -43.75
N GLU A 855 -29.42 7.48 -44.36
CA GLU A 855 -29.62 8.91 -44.61
C GLU A 855 -28.41 9.56 -45.33
N GLY A 856 -27.69 8.78 -46.13
CA GLY A 856 -26.42 9.17 -46.73
C GLY A 856 -25.95 8.25 -47.85
N HIS A 857 -24.72 8.47 -48.28
CA HIS A 857 -24.07 7.76 -49.39
C HIS A 857 -23.12 6.67 -48.92
N CYS A 858 -23.11 5.50 -49.59
CA CYS A 858 -22.31 4.32 -49.21
C CYS A 858 -20.79 4.57 -49.20
N ASN A 859 -20.29 5.47 -50.06
CA ASN A 859 -18.87 5.90 -50.08
C ASN A 859 -18.56 7.11 -49.17
N ASN A 860 -19.39 7.39 -48.16
CA ASN A 860 -19.23 8.50 -47.20
C ASN A 860 -19.25 9.92 -47.77
N ILE A 861 -19.53 10.16 -49.06
CA ILE A 861 -19.48 11.53 -49.65
C ILE A 861 -20.48 12.52 -49.04
N HIS A 862 -21.51 12.04 -48.33
CA HIS A 862 -22.37 12.90 -47.50
C HIS A 862 -21.56 13.68 -46.43
N CYS A 863 -20.46 13.12 -45.94
CA CYS A 863 -19.54 13.79 -45.01
C CYS A 863 -18.79 14.98 -45.63
N LEU A 864 -18.75 15.13 -46.97
CA LEU A 864 -18.15 16.29 -47.64
C LEU A 864 -18.81 17.61 -47.20
N ALA A 865 -20.11 17.61 -46.91
CA ALA A 865 -20.82 18.81 -46.43
C ALA A 865 -20.19 19.36 -45.13
N LYS A 866 -19.82 18.47 -44.20
CA LYS A 866 -19.14 18.83 -42.95
C LYS A 866 -17.68 19.23 -43.18
N ALA A 867 -16.98 18.53 -44.08
CA ALA A 867 -15.61 18.84 -44.46
C ALA A 867 -15.47 20.24 -45.07
N ILE A 868 -16.29 20.56 -46.08
CA ILE A 868 -16.24 21.83 -46.81
C ILE A 868 -16.51 23.00 -45.85
N ASN A 869 -17.56 22.90 -45.02
CA ASN A 869 -17.94 23.96 -44.09
C ASN A 869 -16.85 24.23 -43.03
N GLN A 870 -16.37 23.20 -42.34
CA GLN A 870 -15.38 23.38 -41.26
C GLN A 870 -13.99 23.74 -41.79
N ILE A 871 -13.54 23.19 -42.94
CA ILE A 871 -12.28 23.59 -43.56
C ILE A 871 -12.33 25.03 -44.07
N ALA A 872 -13.46 25.47 -44.63
CA ALA A 872 -13.64 26.88 -45.00
C ALA A 872 -13.63 27.80 -43.77
N ALA A 873 -14.40 27.47 -42.72
CA ALA A 873 -14.45 28.25 -41.49
C ALA A 873 -13.06 28.40 -40.86
N ALA A 874 -12.32 27.30 -40.71
CA ALA A 874 -10.98 27.29 -40.14
C ALA A 874 -9.96 28.05 -41.01
N LEU A 875 -9.83 27.71 -42.30
CA LEU A 875 -8.84 28.36 -43.18
C LEU A 875 -9.10 29.87 -43.33
N PHE A 876 -10.35 30.28 -43.57
CA PHE A 876 -10.62 31.71 -43.77
C PHE A 876 -10.53 32.50 -42.45
N THR A 877 -10.76 31.89 -41.28
CA THR A 877 -10.39 32.48 -39.99
C THR A 877 -8.87 32.67 -39.86
N ILE A 878 -8.09 31.64 -40.16
CA ILE A 878 -6.61 31.63 -40.09
C ILE A 878 -5.97 32.70 -41.01
N HIS A 879 -6.63 33.03 -42.12
CA HIS A 879 -6.19 34.02 -43.10
C HIS A 879 -6.97 35.36 -43.03
N LYS A 880 -7.86 35.53 -42.04
CA LYS A 880 -8.71 36.73 -41.84
C LYS A 880 -9.59 37.12 -43.05
N GLY A 881 -10.07 36.13 -43.80
CA GLY A 881 -10.99 36.30 -44.93
C GLY A 881 -12.46 36.11 -44.52
N SER A 882 -13.38 36.57 -45.38
CA SER A 882 -14.83 36.34 -45.22
C SER A 882 -15.19 34.87 -45.49
N ILE A 883 -15.63 34.15 -44.46
CA ILE A 883 -16.09 32.76 -44.57
C ILE A 883 -17.34 32.69 -45.47
N GLU A 884 -18.32 33.58 -45.23
CA GLU A 884 -19.62 33.55 -45.91
C GLU A 884 -19.47 33.78 -47.42
N ASP A 885 -18.60 34.71 -47.86
CA ASP A 885 -18.44 35.00 -49.29
C ASP A 885 -17.68 33.90 -50.03
N ARG A 886 -16.75 33.21 -49.36
CA ARG A 886 -16.06 32.05 -49.92
C ARG A 886 -16.99 30.83 -50.03
N LEU A 887 -17.92 30.65 -49.08
CA LEU A 887 -18.95 29.61 -49.15
C LEU A 887 -20.04 29.93 -50.19
N LYS A 888 -20.45 31.20 -50.36
CA LYS A 888 -21.33 31.64 -51.48
C LYS A 888 -20.67 31.34 -52.83
N GLU A 889 -19.39 31.69 -52.99
CA GLU A 889 -18.60 31.44 -54.19
C GLU A 889 -18.48 29.94 -54.50
N PHE A 890 -18.18 29.12 -53.48
CA PHE A 890 -18.18 27.67 -53.57
C PHE A 890 -19.54 27.13 -54.06
N LEU A 891 -20.63 27.52 -53.41
CA LEU A 891 -21.97 27.01 -53.69
C LEU A 891 -22.44 27.38 -55.11
N ALA A 892 -22.15 28.60 -55.57
CA ALA A 892 -22.45 29.04 -56.92
C ALA A 892 -21.68 28.22 -57.97
N LEU A 893 -20.39 27.96 -57.75
CA LEU A 893 -19.55 27.19 -58.67
C LEU A 893 -19.90 25.70 -58.67
N ALA A 894 -20.22 25.13 -57.50
CA ALA A 894 -20.66 23.74 -57.35
C ALA A 894 -22.02 23.52 -58.05
N SER A 895 -22.98 24.41 -57.82
CA SER A 895 -24.30 24.38 -58.49
C SER A 895 -24.16 24.54 -60.00
N SER A 896 -23.35 25.50 -60.48
CA SER A 896 -23.04 25.69 -61.91
C SER A 896 -22.38 24.46 -62.54
N SER A 897 -21.60 23.69 -61.78
CA SER A 897 -20.93 22.47 -62.26
C SER A 897 -21.89 21.26 -62.28
N LEU A 898 -22.76 21.14 -61.28
CA LEU A 898 -23.73 20.04 -61.17
C LEU A 898 -24.94 20.21 -62.11
N LEU A 899 -25.37 21.44 -62.41
CA LEU A 899 -26.42 21.70 -63.40
C LEU A 899 -25.99 21.31 -64.83
N LYS A 900 -24.69 21.37 -65.16
CA LYS A 900 -24.17 20.99 -66.49
C LYS A 900 -24.37 19.50 -66.78
N ILE A 901 -24.05 18.63 -65.81
CA ILE A 901 -24.35 17.19 -65.94
C ILE A 901 -25.85 16.86 -65.92
N GLY A 902 -26.73 17.82 -65.63
CA GLY A 902 -28.18 17.70 -65.79
C GLY A 902 -28.61 17.59 -67.25
N GLN A 903 -27.82 18.14 -68.18
CA GLN A 903 -28.08 18.09 -69.62
C GLN A 903 -27.33 16.92 -70.32
N GLU A 904 -26.43 16.23 -69.61
CA GLU A 904 -25.76 15.05 -70.13
C GLU A 904 -26.70 13.83 -70.18
N THR A 905 -26.47 12.97 -71.19
CA THR A 905 -27.25 11.75 -71.46
C THR A 905 -26.39 10.47 -71.42
N ASP A 906 -25.10 10.57 -71.10
CA ASP A 906 -24.28 9.37 -70.89
C ASP A 906 -24.67 8.72 -69.56
N LYS A 907 -25.07 7.45 -69.64
CA LYS A 907 -25.44 6.62 -68.48
C LYS A 907 -24.26 6.34 -67.55
N THR A 908 -23.04 6.59 -68.01
CA THR A 908 -21.81 6.42 -67.22
C THR A 908 -21.51 7.63 -66.36
N THR A 909 -21.46 8.85 -66.92
CA THR A 909 -21.25 10.08 -66.13
C THR A 909 -22.44 10.43 -65.23
N THR A 910 -23.67 10.16 -65.66
CA THR A 910 -24.89 10.60 -64.94
C THR A 910 -25.48 9.56 -63.97
N ARG A 911 -24.84 8.39 -63.81
CA ARG A 911 -25.39 7.20 -63.12
C ARG A 911 -26.05 7.49 -61.77
N ASN A 912 -25.38 8.24 -60.90
CA ASN A 912 -25.82 8.62 -59.55
C ASN A 912 -26.02 10.15 -59.42
N ARG A 913 -26.32 10.85 -60.54
CA ARG A 913 -26.47 12.31 -60.61
C ARG A 913 -27.40 12.87 -59.53
N GLU A 914 -28.56 12.26 -59.36
CA GLU A 914 -29.59 12.69 -58.39
C GLU A 914 -29.11 12.55 -56.94
N SER A 915 -28.36 11.48 -56.61
CA SER A 915 -27.75 11.34 -55.29
C SER A 915 -26.71 12.44 -55.02
N VAL A 916 -25.87 12.76 -56.00
CA VAL A 916 -24.86 13.82 -55.87
C VAL A 916 -25.50 15.22 -55.74
N TYR A 917 -26.67 15.45 -56.31
CA TYR A 917 -27.42 16.70 -56.11
C TYR A 917 -27.83 16.91 -54.63
N LEU A 918 -28.10 15.83 -53.89
CA LEU A 918 -28.40 15.91 -52.44
C LEU A 918 -27.22 16.47 -51.62
N LEU A 919 -25.98 16.47 -52.14
CA LEU A 919 -24.86 17.13 -51.46
C LEU A 919 -25.02 18.65 -51.34
N LEU A 920 -25.67 19.30 -52.32
CA LEU A 920 -25.97 20.73 -52.25
C LEU A 920 -27.04 21.04 -51.20
N ASP A 921 -28.03 20.14 -51.06
CA ASP A 921 -29.00 20.23 -49.98
C ASP A 921 -28.33 19.98 -48.62
N MET A 922 -27.56 18.89 -48.43
CA MET A 922 -26.81 18.63 -47.19
C MET A 922 -25.86 19.77 -46.77
N GLN A 923 -25.29 20.50 -47.73
CA GLN A 923 -24.48 21.70 -47.47
C GLN A 923 -25.32 22.88 -46.98
N SER A 924 -26.59 22.98 -47.34
CA SER A 924 -27.43 24.16 -47.07
C SER A 924 -27.81 24.31 -45.58
N PRO A 925 -28.25 23.27 -44.83
CA PRO A 925 -28.33 23.32 -43.37
C PRO A 925 -26.98 23.48 -42.68
N ALA A 926 -25.91 22.87 -43.22
CA ALA A 926 -24.57 23.01 -42.65
C ALA A 926 -24.07 24.48 -42.66
N VAL A 927 -24.41 25.24 -43.70
CA VAL A 927 -24.14 26.69 -43.81
C VAL A 927 -25.11 27.54 -42.96
N LYS A 928 -26.34 27.05 -42.69
CA LYS A 928 -27.30 27.76 -41.79
C LYS A 928 -26.85 27.84 -40.34
N GLY A 929 -25.88 27.03 -39.91
CA GLY A 929 -25.31 27.11 -38.55
C GLY A 929 -24.65 28.44 -38.18
N ALA A 930 -24.43 29.34 -39.15
CA ALA A 930 -23.98 30.72 -38.95
C ALA A 930 -25.12 31.76 -39.00
N ARG A 931 -26.39 31.35 -38.85
CA ARG A 931 -27.58 32.22 -39.00
C ARG A 931 -28.73 31.92 -38.02
N ASP A 932 -28.46 31.95 -36.73
CA ASP A 932 -29.50 32.35 -35.77
C ASP A 932 -29.61 33.89 -35.75
N VAL A 933 -30.32 34.40 -36.76
CA VAL A 933 -30.87 35.77 -36.80
C VAL A 933 -32.27 35.69 -37.39
N ASP A 934 -33.27 35.75 -36.51
CA ASP A 934 -34.65 35.88 -36.93
C ASP A 934 -34.88 37.20 -37.68
N GLY A 935 -35.68 37.17 -38.76
CA GLY A 935 -36.18 38.36 -39.42
C GLY A 935 -35.38 38.92 -40.61
N LEU A 936 -35.21 38.15 -41.69
CA LEU A 936 -35.26 38.67 -43.08
C LEU A 936 -35.41 37.55 -44.15
N ALA A 937 -36.55 36.84 -44.11
CA ALA A 937 -36.84 35.72 -45.02
C ALA A 937 -38.27 35.72 -45.61
N SER A 938 -38.75 36.89 -46.07
CA SER A 938 -40.10 37.02 -46.69
C SER A 938 -40.11 37.48 -48.16
N HIS A 939 -38.97 37.91 -48.73
CA HIS A 939 -38.88 38.42 -50.11
C HIS A 939 -37.55 38.08 -50.80
N CYS A 940 -37.38 36.84 -51.28
CA CYS A 940 -36.51 36.55 -52.45
C CYS A 940 -36.66 35.15 -53.11
N TRP A 941 -37.74 34.40 -52.85
CA TRP A 941 -37.94 33.06 -53.44
C TRP A 941 -39.33 32.95 -54.08
N SER A 942 -39.41 33.34 -55.35
CA SER A 942 -40.62 33.26 -56.18
C SER A 942 -40.26 33.08 -57.65
N TRP A 943 -39.65 31.95 -57.98
CA TRP A 943 -39.21 31.59 -59.35
C TRP A 943 -39.61 30.16 -59.75
N GLU A 944 -40.81 29.73 -59.33
CA GLU A 944 -41.37 28.42 -59.72
C GLU A 944 -42.91 28.48 -59.84
N ALA A 945 -43.39 29.35 -60.73
CA ALA A 945 -44.83 29.58 -60.95
C ALA A 945 -45.19 30.09 -62.38
N ILE A 946 -44.45 29.67 -63.41
CA ILE A 946 -44.84 29.90 -64.83
C ILE A 946 -44.63 28.61 -65.64
N MET A 947 -45.64 27.73 -65.61
CA MET A 947 -45.94 26.70 -66.61
C MET A 947 -47.30 26.07 -66.25
N VAL A 948 -48.06 25.63 -67.26
CA VAL A 948 -49.41 25.01 -67.15
C VAL A 948 -50.53 25.94 -66.65
N ASP A 949 -51.16 26.63 -67.60
CA ASP A 949 -52.56 27.07 -67.48
C ASP A 949 -53.51 25.85 -67.50
N GLY A 950 -54.61 25.89 -66.75
CA GLY A 950 -55.59 24.79 -66.72
C GLY A 950 -56.80 25.00 -65.79
N LYS A 951 -57.92 25.43 -66.35
CA LYS A 951 -59.25 25.61 -65.71
C LYS A 951 -60.33 24.92 -66.56
N PRO A 952 -61.56 24.65 -66.05
CA PRO A 952 -61.99 24.39 -64.67
C PRO A 952 -62.99 23.18 -64.61
N ASP A 953 -63.91 23.17 -63.62
CA ASP A 953 -65.20 22.43 -63.55
C ASP A 953 -65.14 20.88 -63.34
N GLU A 954 -66.15 20.18 -62.77
CA GLU A 954 -67.51 20.55 -62.29
C GLU A 954 -67.99 19.69 -61.07
N VAL A 955 -69.11 20.06 -60.41
CA VAL A 955 -69.60 19.62 -59.06
C VAL A 955 -71.14 19.86 -58.94
N PRO A 956 -72.01 19.21 -58.10
CA PRO A 956 -71.95 18.02 -57.21
C PRO A 956 -73.05 16.94 -57.49
N LYS A 957 -73.29 15.95 -56.56
CA LYS A 957 -74.62 15.46 -56.03
C LYS A 957 -74.55 14.07 -55.32
N ASP A 958 -75.37 13.67 -54.33
CA ASP A 958 -76.29 14.38 -53.39
C ASP A 958 -76.72 13.44 -52.20
N ASN A 959 -77.43 13.98 -51.20
CA ASN A 959 -78.18 13.32 -50.09
C ASN A 959 -77.39 12.70 -48.90
N GLY A 960 -77.84 12.81 -47.63
CA GLY A 960 -78.91 13.68 -47.12
C GLY A 960 -79.39 13.53 -45.65
N ARG A 961 -79.45 14.67 -44.95
CA ARG A 961 -80.48 15.15 -43.98
C ARG A 961 -80.47 14.79 -42.45
N SER A 962 -80.76 15.86 -41.67
CA SER A 962 -81.55 15.97 -40.42
C SER A 962 -80.90 15.64 -39.04
N PHE A 963 -81.19 16.35 -37.93
CA PHE A 963 -81.60 17.77 -37.70
C PHE A 963 -81.50 18.13 -36.18
N HIS A 964 -81.34 19.42 -35.83
CA HIS A 964 -81.64 20.08 -34.52
C HIS A 964 -80.78 19.69 -33.28
N SER A 965 -80.61 20.52 -32.22
CA SER A 965 -81.02 21.92 -31.92
C SER A 965 -80.31 22.53 -30.67
N PHE A 966 -79.96 23.83 -30.71
CA PHE A 966 -79.91 24.86 -29.62
C PHE A 966 -79.24 24.56 -28.23
N GLY A 967 -78.59 25.50 -27.53
CA GLY A 967 -78.20 26.90 -27.82
C GLY A 967 -77.99 27.77 -26.55
N VAL A 968 -77.49 29.02 -26.71
CA VAL A 968 -77.61 30.16 -25.76
C VAL A 968 -76.74 30.08 -24.46
N ARG A 969 -75.54 30.73 -24.40
CA ARG A 969 -75.26 32.11 -23.89
C ARG A 969 -75.24 32.23 -22.34
N THR A 970 -74.42 33.04 -21.63
CA THR A 970 -73.51 34.18 -21.94
C THR A 970 -72.60 34.52 -20.71
N GLU A 971 -71.75 35.57 -20.57
CA GLU A 971 -71.46 36.84 -21.33
C GLU A 971 -70.00 37.37 -21.18
N LYS A 972 -69.65 38.41 -21.98
CA LYS A 972 -68.73 39.59 -21.84
C LYS A 972 -67.64 39.69 -20.75
N HIS A 973 -66.51 40.41 -20.92
CA HIS A 973 -65.87 41.19 -22.03
C HIS A 973 -64.33 41.15 -21.76
N ARG A 974 -63.39 41.01 -22.71
CA ARG A 974 -62.96 41.81 -23.91
C ARG A 974 -62.09 43.06 -23.61
N PRO A 975 -61.19 43.49 -24.55
CA PRO A 975 -59.84 44.01 -24.23
C PRO A 975 -59.57 45.42 -24.82
N VAL A 976 -58.29 45.88 -24.88
CA VAL A 976 -57.74 46.69 -26.00
C VAL A 976 -56.20 46.89 -25.91
N LEU A 977 -55.56 47.23 -27.04
CA LEU A 977 -54.13 47.58 -27.20
C LEU A 977 -53.86 49.11 -27.09
N ALA A 978 -52.74 49.51 -26.47
CA ALA A 978 -51.99 50.74 -26.77
C ALA A 978 -50.51 50.52 -26.39
N ARG A 979 -49.46 50.87 -27.17
CA ARG A 979 -49.07 52.05 -27.98
C ARG A 979 -48.45 53.22 -27.18
N LEU A 980 -47.20 53.54 -27.57
CA LEU A 980 -46.46 54.80 -27.38
C LEU A 980 -46.00 55.14 -25.93
N ALA A 981 -44.99 56.00 -25.69
CA ALA A 981 -43.63 56.17 -26.23
C ALA A 981 -43.00 57.47 -25.67
N ARG A 982 -41.67 57.46 -25.38
CA ARG A 982 -40.79 58.63 -25.04
C ARG A 982 -41.02 59.32 -23.67
N GLY A 983 -40.00 60.05 -23.19
CA GLY A 983 -40.02 60.86 -21.95
C GLY A 983 -39.08 60.33 -20.84
N TRP A 984 -37.74 60.38 -20.95
CA TRP A 984 -36.84 61.54 -20.72
C TRP A 984 -36.77 62.12 -19.28
N MET A 985 -35.73 61.66 -18.56
CA MET A 985 -34.80 62.41 -17.67
C MET A 985 -35.20 63.03 -16.31
N ILE A 986 -34.32 62.74 -15.34
CA ILE A 986 -33.83 63.57 -14.21
C ILE A 986 -34.83 63.97 -13.11
N SER A 987 -34.65 63.38 -11.92
CA SER A 987 -33.95 64.09 -10.82
C SER A 987 -33.63 63.19 -9.61
N ARG A 988 -32.35 62.83 -9.44
CA ARG A 988 -31.60 62.86 -8.16
C ARG A 988 -30.12 62.48 -8.34
N GLN A 989 -29.36 63.46 -8.81
CA GLN A 989 -27.93 63.64 -8.53
C GLN A 989 -27.74 64.07 -7.05
N ALA A 990 -26.56 63.99 -6.41
CA ALA A 990 -25.24 63.43 -6.77
C ALA A 990 -24.40 63.20 -5.48
N GLU A 991 -23.07 63.08 -5.63
CA GLU A 991 -22.00 63.15 -4.62
C GLU A 991 -21.67 61.84 -3.83
N ALA A 992 -20.39 61.46 -3.64
CA ALA A 992 -19.15 61.95 -4.27
C ALA A 992 -17.99 60.93 -4.24
N GLU A 993 -17.05 61.16 -5.17
CA GLU A 993 -15.63 60.77 -5.28
C GLU A 993 -15.01 59.58 -4.48
N GLN A 994 -14.33 58.74 -5.25
CA GLN A 994 -13.25 57.84 -4.85
C GLN A 994 -11.94 58.63 -4.57
N ARG A 995 -11.41 58.66 -3.34
CA ARG A 995 -10.08 59.27 -3.05
C ARG A 995 -9.25 58.57 -1.96
N LEU A 996 -7.99 58.35 -2.34
CA LEU A 996 -6.74 58.42 -1.56
C LEU A 996 -6.39 57.38 -0.47
N LEU A 997 -5.40 56.57 -0.87
CA LEU A 997 -4.22 56.12 -0.13
C LEU A 997 -3.54 57.18 0.80
N GLU A 998 -2.68 56.64 1.67
CA GLU A 998 -1.47 57.28 2.27
C GLU A 998 -1.61 58.39 3.34
N GLY A 999 -1.18 58.05 4.57
CA GLY A 999 0.15 58.50 5.03
C GLY A 999 0.26 59.50 6.19
N THR A 1000 0.82 59.04 7.33
CA THR A 1000 1.75 59.82 8.21
C THR A 1000 2.37 58.88 9.25
N TYR A 1001 3.53 58.26 8.99
CA TYR A 1001 4.90 58.75 9.28
C TYR A 1001 5.29 58.90 10.78
N GLY A 1002 6.14 57.96 11.24
CA GLY A 1002 6.83 57.99 12.54
C GLY A 1002 8.23 57.36 12.44
N VAL A 1003 9.23 58.18 12.11
CA VAL A 1003 10.62 57.79 11.78
C VAL A 1003 11.36 57.25 13.03
N THR A 1004 12.15 56.16 13.01
CA THR A 1004 13.60 56.19 12.61
C THR A 1004 14.32 54.82 12.56
N LYS A 1005 15.43 54.81 11.78
CA LYS A 1005 16.69 54.00 11.91
C LYS A 1005 16.74 52.51 11.50
N HIS A 1006 17.14 52.35 10.23
CA HIS A 1006 18.31 51.55 9.76
C HIS A 1006 18.71 50.23 10.47
N ARG A 1007 18.79 49.14 9.68
CA ARG A 1007 20.02 48.79 8.94
C ARG A 1007 19.76 47.84 7.75
N ARG A 1008 20.55 47.98 6.68
CA ARG A 1008 20.74 46.96 5.63
C ARG A 1008 21.80 45.95 6.10
N TYR A 1009 21.86 44.73 5.55
CA TYR A 1009 22.97 44.30 4.67
C TYR A 1009 22.79 42.87 4.10
N ARG A 1010 22.67 42.81 2.76
CA ARG A 1010 23.29 41.87 1.78
C ARG A 1010 23.78 40.48 2.30
N GLY A 1011 23.17 39.41 1.77
CA GLY A 1011 23.44 38.00 2.15
C GLY A 1011 24.68 37.31 1.57
N ALA A 1012 24.72 35.98 1.71
CA ALA A 1012 25.68 35.06 1.08
C ALA A 1012 25.22 33.58 1.16
N GLU A 1013 25.45 32.81 0.09
CA GLU A 1013 25.62 31.34 0.14
C GLU A 1013 27.09 30.99 0.49
N PRO A 1014 27.51 29.70 0.52
CA PRO A 1014 26.95 28.58 1.29
C PRO A 1014 28.06 27.88 2.12
N PHE A 1015 27.73 27.32 3.29
CA PHE A 1015 28.72 26.53 4.06
C PHE A 1015 28.59 25.02 3.90
N ARG A 1016 29.54 24.45 3.15
CA ARG A 1016 29.80 23.01 3.03
C ARG A 1016 30.47 22.47 4.31
N ARG A 1017 30.34 21.14 4.50
CA ARG A 1017 31.13 20.27 5.41
C ARG A 1017 30.95 20.49 6.93
N THR A 1018 30.36 19.49 7.57
CA THR A 1018 31.16 18.48 8.29
C THR A 1018 30.43 17.14 8.22
N LEU A 1019 30.94 16.20 7.43
CA LEU A 1019 30.31 14.90 7.19
C LEU A 1019 31.41 13.83 7.03
N VAL A 1020 31.94 13.35 8.15
CA VAL A 1020 33.03 12.36 8.21
C VAL A 1020 32.78 11.36 9.34
N LYS A 1021 32.64 10.08 8.96
CA LYS A 1021 32.71 8.88 9.82
C LYS A 1021 31.65 8.73 10.94
N MET A 1022 30.57 8.01 10.60
CA MET A 1022 30.40 6.67 11.19
C MET A 1022 29.84 5.69 10.14
N ARG A 1023 30.67 4.73 9.71
CA ARG A 1023 30.26 3.60 8.86
C ARG A 1023 30.13 2.34 9.73
N VAL A 1024 28.91 1.94 10.10
CA VAL A 1024 28.53 0.52 10.24
C VAL A 1024 27.04 0.41 9.85
N TRP A 1025 26.76 0.16 8.58
CA TRP A 1025 25.40 -0.09 8.11
C TRP A 1025 25.42 -1.11 6.97
N ASN A 1026 25.20 -2.39 7.30
CA ASN A 1026 24.97 -3.47 6.35
C ASN A 1026 24.44 -4.72 7.09
N SER A 1027 23.12 -4.90 7.14
CA SER A 1027 22.46 -6.16 7.51
C SER A 1027 20.98 -6.18 7.10
N SER A 1028 20.27 -5.05 7.25
CA SER A 1028 18.81 -4.97 7.05
C SER A 1028 18.32 -5.09 5.60
N ARG A 1029 19.20 -5.15 4.59
CA ARG A 1029 18.81 -5.20 3.17
C ARG A 1029 18.41 -6.62 2.70
N ASN A 1030 18.93 -7.66 3.36
CA ASN A 1030 18.83 -9.06 2.88
C ASN A 1030 17.47 -9.75 3.15
N LEU A 1031 16.52 -9.09 3.82
CA LEU A 1031 15.21 -9.68 4.12
C LEU A 1031 14.17 -9.41 3.01
N VAL A 1032 14.23 -8.22 2.39
CA VAL A 1032 13.24 -7.79 1.38
C VAL A 1032 13.46 -8.48 0.03
N GLU A 1033 14.71 -8.73 -0.37
CA GLU A 1033 15.01 -9.41 -1.63
C GLU A 1033 14.63 -10.91 -1.61
N ARG A 1034 14.67 -11.57 -0.45
CA ARG A 1034 14.31 -12.99 -0.32
C ARG A 1034 12.82 -13.27 -0.57
N MET A 1035 11.94 -12.32 -0.31
CA MET A 1035 10.51 -12.48 -0.65
C MET A 1035 10.24 -12.39 -2.16
N LYS A 1036 11.11 -11.74 -2.95
CA LYS A 1036 10.93 -11.63 -4.42
C LYS A 1036 11.42 -12.85 -5.21
N GLN A 1037 12.17 -13.77 -4.60
CA GLN A 1037 12.73 -14.97 -5.27
C GLN A 1037 11.99 -16.27 -4.94
N GLY A 1038 10.91 -16.22 -4.16
CA GLY A 1038 10.20 -17.41 -3.68
C GLY A 1038 9.21 -18.06 -4.65
N ASN A 1039 8.84 -17.40 -5.75
CA ASN A 1039 7.59 -17.68 -6.47
C ASN A 1039 7.75 -18.21 -7.92
N THR A 1040 8.91 -18.76 -8.29
CA THR A 1040 9.22 -19.26 -9.66
C THR A 1040 9.91 -20.63 -9.66
N ARG A 1041 9.56 -21.50 -8.71
CA ARG A 1041 9.98 -22.93 -8.70
C ARG A 1041 8.86 -23.85 -8.20
N ASN A 1042 7.88 -24.12 -9.05
CA ASN A 1042 7.09 -25.37 -9.01
C ASN A 1042 6.21 -25.56 -10.26
N GLU A 1043 6.78 -25.35 -11.45
CA GLU A 1043 6.17 -25.78 -12.72
C GLU A 1043 7.28 -26.13 -13.73
N VAL A 1044 6.94 -26.90 -14.77
CA VAL A 1044 7.84 -27.41 -15.82
C VAL A 1044 9.05 -28.22 -15.30
N ARG A 1045 8.83 -29.50 -14.99
CA ARG A 1045 9.90 -30.53 -15.08
C ARG A 1045 9.41 -31.92 -15.51
N ASN A 1046 8.81 -31.97 -16.69
CA ASN A 1046 8.62 -33.17 -17.51
C ASN A 1046 8.69 -32.74 -18.98
N ARG A 1047 9.19 -33.62 -19.86
CA ARG A 1047 9.74 -33.31 -21.21
C ARG A 1047 11.10 -32.56 -21.13
N GLU A 1048 12.08 -32.79 -21.99
CA GLU A 1048 12.23 -33.83 -23.03
C GLU A 1048 13.74 -34.12 -23.29
N HIS A 1049 14.05 -35.16 -24.06
CA HIS A 1049 15.42 -35.43 -24.53
C HIS A 1049 15.70 -34.69 -25.85
N HIS A 1050 16.84 -33.97 -25.95
CA HIS A 1050 17.91 -34.19 -26.95
C HIS A 1050 18.78 -32.94 -27.19
N GLY A 1051 20.07 -33.18 -27.52
CA GLY A 1051 20.83 -32.38 -28.49
C GLY A 1051 21.71 -31.25 -27.97
N GLY A 1052 22.86 -31.07 -28.64
CA GLY A 1052 23.53 -29.77 -28.78
C GLY A 1052 24.76 -29.53 -27.90
N GLU A 1053 25.94 -29.87 -28.42
CA GLU A 1053 27.18 -29.15 -28.07
C GLU A 1053 27.27 -27.86 -28.91
N MET A 1054 27.73 -26.75 -28.34
CA MET A 1054 28.86 -25.93 -28.83
C MET A 1054 28.99 -24.57 -28.11
N ASN A 1055 30.17 -23.97 -28.31
CA ASN A 1055 30.66 -22.66 -27.87
C ASN A 1055 29.70 -21.48 -28.20
N GLU A 1056 29.82 -20.28 -27.63
CA GLU A 1056 30.96 -19.62 -26.96
C GLU A 1056 30.69 -19.12 -25.52
#